data_AF-A0A5C8M9S4-F1
#
_entry.id   AF-A0A5C8M9S4-F1
#
_cell.length_a   1.000
_cell.length_b   1.000
_cell.length_c   1.000
_cell.angle_alpha   90.00
_cell.angle_beta   90.00
_cell.angle_gamma   90.00
#
_symmetry.space_group_name_H-M   'P 1'
#
loop_
_entity.id
_entity.type
_entity.pdbx_description
1 polymer ?
#
loop_
_entity_poly.entity_id
_entity_poly.type
_entity_poly.pdbx_seq_one_letter_code
_entity_poly.pdbx_strand_id
1 'polypeptide(L)'
;MKLRKRKYVRLFLSVLLCLTMFFPAALGANAATTLSAASDDAYAWLKAQQDLTIGSAGDGMVDSFDDWWDATNRVQVAYTYDQGVAAIAFMLKGDRTRAEKLLTKMAAFQDPNGSWINSYWWINGSGEEIRQHVGVIAWMTMAYMTYEKKYGDTRYQSTVKKALDWCIAFQKTNGGISGGKTQWDAFPAMTDEVWTSTEHNEDMYNLLKYYANVFPDRTTAYNNTASGVKSFLDNVVWNDTLKRWNGGWKNNTNLLDPLVPMDVNPWGVLSLGLTGTRDYKQSLAYVDNANGVGTVTDPKYVQTLDYDGQGHMMTAYDFDWEYDCAPAFTQTGQPNGTKCADIWLEGSAFMSLAHYMNGNTAKADSILNELIKKQGTSGTLLGGLPYSLNGSNNNYWRMKQENCVSSTGWLIIAIARYNPFTAQYLTGTTSLTMSGINPTAGPTGSTVTISGSGFGATQGTSTVKFGTAAASVTGWSNTSITATVPTGLTAGAYNVVATVGGTASNSQSFTVTSPTTIPSISGLSPTSGAVGASITIAGTNFGSTQGTSTVKFGTTAAVVTSWSNTSIQVTVPTGLANGSVNVTVANGSGTSNAVAFTVTSAVGNFTQSTTETNSNTLKIIFTPTTVSNQPILHFQSTALFGGAQQNVLMTDAGNGSWIYSISPLSGGNQVTYTVTYTKNGIQQPETGQYAYTFVGSSGSTAPSISSLSPTSGPIGTSITISGSNLGAAQGSSTLKFGTASASVTNWSSSSITAVVPTGLTAGSYNVVATVNGTASNSPTFLVTSSGGGGTGSTLYVNTGGVLSGSAGTGATTDTIASAGGVNHDGTPTNATTYLITGLNGTYDTSKATAFNLFVDAGANAGDGVQVQVQYDFTGHGVWDRTETFNYFATNPVADWENYTQNQGLKSAVGSFANLVNGKVQIKVWNAIGSTSTTLRTNASSANGQQSTVSIPFN
;
A
#
# COMPACT_ATOMS: atom_id res chain seq x y z
N MET A 1 7.73 83.09 3.56
CA MET A 1 7.39 82.74 4.96
C MET A 1 6.19 81.80 4.90
N LYS A 2 6.16 80.52 5.29
CA LYS A 2 7.10 79.60 5.93
C LYS A 2 6.64 78.15 5.58
N LEU A 3 7.59 77.30 5.18
CA LEU A 3 7.85 75.89 5.58
C LEU A 3 6.65 74.91 5.70
N ARG A 4 6.68 73.65 5.22
CA ARG A 4 7.70 72.57 5.27
C ARG A 4 7.02 71.33 4.59
N LYS A 5 7.60 70.48 3.74
CA LYS A 5 8.72 69.54 3.95
C LYS A 5 9.08 68.88 2.60
N ARG A 6 10.40 68.74 2.35
CA ARG A 6 11.03 68.05 1.21
C ARG A 6 11.04 66.52 1.41
N LYS A 7 10.95 65.74 0.32
CA LYS A 7 12.00 64.81 -0.19
C LYS A 7 11.44 63.89 -1.32
N TYR A 8 11.68 64.26 -2.58
CA TYR A 8 11.85 63.31 -3.70
C TYR A 8 12.96 63.85 -4.59
N VAL A 9 14.04 63.09 -4.71
CA VAL A 9 15.17 63.36 -5.60
C VAL A 9 15.58 62.04 -6.25
N ARG A 10 15.51 62.04 -7.59
CA ARG A 10 16.15 61.14 -8.58
C ARG A 10 15.54 59.75 -8.78
N LEU A 11 14.89 59.53 -9.93
CA LEU A 11 15.59 59.01 -11.12
C LEU A 11 14.74 59.27 -12.38
N PHE A 12 15.29 60.05 -13.31
CA PHE A 12 14.75 60.32 -14.65
C PHE A 12 15.61 59.51 -15.61
N LEU A 13 15.10 58.39 -16.14
CA LEU A 13 15.51 57.76 -17.40
C LEU A 13 14.56 56.59 -17.65
N SER A 14 13.55 56.75 -18.53
CA SER A 14 12.82 55.71 -19.30
C SER A 14 11.47 56.27 -19.79
N VAL A 15 11.46 57.20 -20.75
CA VAL A 15 10.27 57.47 -21.57
C VAL A 15 10.75 57.82 -22.98
N LEU A 16 11.00 56.79 -23.80
CA LEU A 16 10.69 56.75 -25.23
C LEU A 16 11.19 55.41 -25.81
N LEU A 17 10.33 54.39 -25.81
CA LEU A 17 10.32 53.45 -26.93
C LEU A 17 8.90 52.92 -27.10
N CYS A 18 8.48 52.90 -28.36
CA CYS A 18 7.12 52.81 -28.86
C CYS A 18 6.27 51.69 -28.25
N LEU A 19 5.02 52.06 -28.00
CA LEU A 19 3.84 51.20 -28.11
C LEU A 19 3.90 50.42 -29.43
N THR A 20 4.39 49.18 -29.37
CA THR A 20 3.87 48.11 -30.20
C THR A 20 3.14 47.18 -29.23
N MET A 21 1.84 47.43 -29.07
CA MET A 21 0.93 46.37 -28.65
C MET A 21 1.10 45.24 -29.66
N PHE A 22 1.88 44.23 -29.30
CA PHE A 22 1.72 42.92 -29.89
C PHE A 22 0.32 42.47 -29.48
N PHE A 23 -0.67 42.74 -30.34
CA PHE A 23 -1.77 41.81 -30.48
C PHE A 23 -1.09 40.46 -30.78
N PRO A 24 -1.31 39.41 -29.98
CA PRO A 24 -0.99 38.10 -30.47
C PRO A 24 -1.84 37.94 -31.72
N ALA A 25 -1.20 37.85 -32.88
CA ALA A 25 -1.85 37.31 -34.05
C ALA A 25 -2.48 35.99 -33.61
N ALA A 26 -3.79 35.83 -33.85
CA ALA A 26 -4.50 34.59 -33.59
C ALA A 26 -3.79 33.48 -34.36
N LEU A 27 -2.87 32.79 -33.69
CA LEU A 27 -2.40 31.48 -34.09
C LEU A 27 -3.66 30.61 -34.02
N GLY A 28 -4.16 30.17 -35.16
CA GLY A 28 -5.25 29.20 -35.19
C GLY A 28 -4.89 28.06 -34.25
N ALA A 29 -5.70 27.85 -33.21
CA ALA A 29 -5.48 26.75 -32.29
C ALA A 29 -5.66 25.46 -33.08
N ASN A 30 -4.57 24.72 -33.26
CA ASN A 30 -4.67 23.33 -33.66
C ASN A 30 -5.32 22.56 -32.49
N ALA A 31 -6.23 21.63 -32.80
CA ALA A 31 -6.82 20.75 -31.80
C ALA A 31 -5.72 20.08 -30.96
N ALA A 32 -5.99 19.89 -29.66
CA ALA A 32 -5.03 19.27 -28.75
C ALA A 32 -4.61 17.88 -29.28
N THR A 33 -3.30 17.61 -29.33
CA THR A 33 -2.77 16.35 -29.91
C THR A 33 -2.71 15.20 -28.92
N THR A 34 -2.90 15.47 -27.61
CA THR A 34 -2.92 14.47 -26.54
C THR A 34 -3.94 14.83 -25.47
N LEU A 35 -4.44 13.81 -24.74
CA LEU A 35 -5.34 14.02 -23.60
C LEU A 35 -4.72 14.88 -22.49
N SER A 36 -3.40 14.77 -22.26
CA SER A 36 -2.73 15.61 -21.24
C SER A 36 -2.77 17.08 -21.63
N ALA A 37 -2.42 17.40 -22.88
CA ALA A 37 -2.48 18.77 -23.39
C ALA A 37 -3.91 19.30 -23.35
N ALA A 38 -4.88 18.49 -23.76
CA ALA A 38 -6.30 18.85 -23.69
C ALA A 38 -6.76 19.19 -22.27
N SER A 39 -6.32 18.43 -21.26
CA SER A 39 -6.61 18.72 -19.85
C SER A 39 -5.97 20.02 -19.38
N ASP A 40 -4.76 20.33 -19.84
CA ASP A 40 -4.06 21.58 -19.49
C ASP A 40 -4.73 22.81 -20.14
N ASP A 41 -5.14 22.69 -21.40
CA ASP A 41 -5.87 23.73 -22.14
C ASP A 41 -7.25 24.01 -21.52
N ALA A 42 -7.98 22.94 -21.16
CA ALA A 42 -9.25 23.05 -20.45
C ALA A 42 -9.10 23.77 -19.10
N TYR A 43 -8.02 23.44 -18.36
CA TYR A 43 -7.72 24.11 -17.09
C TYR A 43 -7.33 25.57 -17.28
N ALA A 44 -6.56 25.90 -18.32
CA ALA A 44 -6.23 27.28 -18.67
C ALA A 44 -7.50 28.10 -18.96
N TRP A 45 -8.46 27.51 -19.68
CA TRP A 45 -9.75 28.13 -19.94
C TRP A 45 -10.56 28.36 -18.66
N LEU A 46 -10.69 27.36 -17.77
CA LEU A 46 -11.41 27.51 -16.50
C LEU A 46 -10.82 28.61 -15.61
N LYS A 47 -9.49 28.74 -15.57
CA LYS A 47 -8.84 29.85 -14.85
C LYS A 47 -9.22 31.20 -15.42
N ALA A 48 -9.19 31.33 -16.74
CA ALA A 48 -9.57 32.58 -17.41
C ALA A 48 -11.03 32.95 -17.08
N GLN A 49 -11.94 31.97 -17.06
CA GLN A 49 -13.33 32.20 -16.65
C GLN A 49 -13.47 32.64 -15.19
N GLN A 50 -12.67 32.07 -14.27
CA GLN A 50 -12.69 32.49 -12.87
C GLN A 50 -12.12 33.91 -12.70
N ASP A 51 -11.08 34.26 -13.45
CA ASP A 51 -10.41 35.57 -13.36
C ASP A 51 -11.29 36.72 -13.85
N LEU A 52 -12.31 36.45 -14.67
CA LEU A 52 -13.27 37.45 -15.13
C LEU A 52 -14.20 37.95 -14.01
N THR A 53 -14.32 37.20 -12.92
CA THR A 53 -15.12 37.60 -11.75
C THR A 53 -14.35 38.51 -10.78
N ILE A 54 -13.06 38.77 -11.01
CA ILE A 54 -12.24 39.57 -10.09
C ILE A 54 -12.82 40.98 -9.92
N GLY A 55 -13.02 41.39 -8.66
CA GLY A 55 -13.57 42.69 -8.31
C GLY A 55 -15.10 42.79 -8.41
N SER A 56 -15.79 41.69 -8.75
CA SER A 56 -17.26 41.63 -8.74
C SER A 56 -17.82 41.03 -7.44
N ALA A 57 -19.14 41.01 -7.29
CA ALA A 57 -19.78 40.34 -6.15
C ALA A 57 -19.50 38.82 -6.13
N GLY A 58 -19.41 38.21 -7.32
CA GLY A 58 -19.08 36.82 -7.56
C GLY A 58 -17.59 36.50 -7.53
N ASP A 59 -16.70 37.41 -7.12
CA ASP A 59 -15.23 37.19 -7.13
C ASP A 59 -14.82 35.86 -6.48
N GLY A 60 -14.38 34.91 -7.32
CA GLY A 60 -14.05 33.54 -6.93
C GLY A 60 -14.93 32.48 -7.58
N MET A 61 -16.10 32.84 -8.08
CA MET A 61 -16.92 31.99 -8.96
C MET A 61 -16.29 31.93 -10.36
N VAL A 62 -16.76 30.99 -11.16
CA VAL A 62 -16.39 30.81 -12.56
C VAL A 62 -17.57 31.22 -13.43
N ASP A 63 -17.31 32.07 -14.43
CA ASP A 63 -18.31 32.35 -15.45
C ASP A 63 -18.62 31.08 -16.24
N SER A 64 -19.89 30.70 -16.31
CA SER A 64 -20.32 29.39 -16.79
C SER A 64 -20.10 29.20 -18.29
N PHE A 65 -20.13 30.29 -19.06
CA PHE A 65 -20.06 30.27 -20.50
C PHE A 65 -19.08 31.34 -21.02
N ASP A 66 -18.51 31.09 -22.21
CA ASP A 66 -17.82 32.13 -22.99
C ASP A 66 -18.78 32.83 -23.97
N ASP A 67 -19.97 33.21 -23.49
CA ASP A 67 -21.06 33.73 -24.31
C ASP A 67 -21.23 35.25 -24.23
N TRP A 68 -21.76 35.81 -25.31
CA TRP A 68 -21.87 37.24 -25.53
C TRP A 68 -23.28 37.60 -26.01
N TRP A 69 -23.87 38.62 -25.42
CA TRP A 69 -25.16 39.19 -25.84
C TRP A 69 -25.04 39.93 -27.18
N ASP A 70 -23.91 40.60 -27.38
CA ASP A 70 -23.49 41.23 -28.63
C ASP A 70 -21.95 41.25 -28.70
N ALA A 71 -21.39 41.84 -29.75
CA ALA A 71 -19.94 41.89 -29.97
C ALA A 71 -19.12 42.54 -28.82
N THR A 72 -19.75 43.13 -27.81
CA THR A 72 -19.12 43.87 -26.72
C THR A 72 -19.60 43.51 -25.32
N ASN A 73 -20.77 42.88 -25.17
CA ASN A 73 -21.39 42.60 -23.87
C ASN A 73 -21.40 41.10 -23.57
N ARG A 74 -20.65 40.67 -22.56
CA ARG A 74 -20.65 39.27 -22.09
C ARG A 74 -21.91 38.95 -21.31
N VAL A 75 -22.42 37.72 -21.42
CA VAL A 75 -23.44 37.22 -20.50
C VAL A 75 -22.72 36.71 -19.25
N GLN A 76 -23.15 37.15 -18.06
CA GLN A 76 -22.34 37.10 -16.85
C GLN A 76 -22.96 36.19 -15.79
N VAL A 77 -23.08 34.90 -16.08
CA VAL A 77 -23.87 33.95 -15.27
C VAL A 77 -22.98 32.86 -14.69
N ALA A 78 -23.15 32.59 -13.40
CA ALA A 78 -22.50 31.47 -12.73
C ALA A 78 -23.57 30.49 -12.23
N TYR A 79 -23.70 29.36 -12.92
CA TYR A 79 -24.57 28.25 -12.51
C TYR A 79 -23.93 27.49 -11.36
N THR A 80 -24.71 27.16 -10.34
CA THR A 80 -24.22 26.46 -9.13
C THR A 80 -23.66 25.07 -9.46
N TYR A 81 -24.26 24.37 -10.43
CA TYR A 81 -23.76 23.07 -10.93
C TYR A 81 -22.33 23.21 -11.47
N ASP A 82 -22.13 24.18 -12.36
CA ASP A 82 -20.83 24.49 -12.95
C ASP A 82 -19.79 24.85 -11.90
N GLN A 83 -20.18 25.55 -10.82
CA GLN A 83 -19.27 25.85 -9.73
C GLN A 83 -18.76 24.58 -9.04
N GLY A 84 -19.63 23.59 -8.84
CA GLY A 84 -19.26 22.28 -8.32
C GLY A 84 -18.27 21.55 -9.23
N VAL A 85 -18.58 21.48 -10.53
CA VAL A 85 -17.71 20.86 -11.55
C VAL A 85 -16.35 21.56 -11.64
N ALA A 86 -16.32 22.89 -11.69
CA ALA A 86 -15.08 23.67 -11.73
C ALA A 86 -14.21 23.49 -10.49
N ALA A 87 -14.82 23.46 -9.29
CA ALA A 87 -14.09 23.23 -8.06
C ALA A 87 -13.41 21.85 -8.05
N ILE A 88 -14.11 20.81 -8.50
CA ILE A 88 -13.54 19.46 -8.68
C ILE A 88 -12.37 19.52 -9.67
N ALA A 89 -12.56 20.14 -10.83
CA ALA A 89 -11.51 20.28 -11.84
C ALA A 89 -10.26 21.01 -11.30
N PHE A 90 -10.42 22.14 -10.59
CA PHE A 90 -9.30 22.85 -9.95
C PHE A 90 -8.53 21.95 -8.98
N MET A 91 -9.24 21.18 -8.14
CA MET A 91 -8.61 20.24 -7.21
C MET A 91 -7.89 19.11 -7.92
N LEU A 92 -8.39 18.61 -9.05
CA LEU A 92 -7.72 17.59 -9.86
C LEU A 92 -6.45 18.12 -10.53
N LYS A 93 -6.42 19.41 -10.88
CA LYS A 93 -5.23 20.09 -11.41
C LYS A 93 -4.26 20.57 -10.31
N GLY A 94 -4.55 20.27 -9.05
CA GLY A 94 -3.72 20.65 -7.91
C GLY A 94 -3.82 22.13 -7.50
N ASP A 95 -4.77 22.88 -8.08
CA ASP A 95 -4.99 24.29 -7.78
C ASP A 95 -5.93 24.46 -6.59
N ARG A 96 -5.39 24.16 -5.40
CA ARG A 96 -6.13 24.27 -4.15
C ARG A 96 -6.62 25.70 -3.89
N THR A 97 -5.82 26.71 -4.24
CA THR A 97 -6.16 28.12 -3.96
C THR A 97 -7.40 28.56 -4.73
N ARG A 98 -7.50 28.23 -6.03
CA ARG A 98 -8.69 28.55 -6.82
C ARG A 98 -9.91 27.79 -6.37
N ALA A 99 -9.75 26.51 -6.01
CA ALA A 99 -10.82 25.70 -5.45
C ALA A 99 -11.34 26.30 -4.14
N GLU A 100 -10.46 26.63 -3.18
CA GLU A 100 -10.86 27.23 -1.91
C GLU A 100 -11.55 28.58 -2.07
N LYS A 101 -11.09 29.41 -3.01
CA LYS A 101 -11.71 30.71 -3.30
C LYS A 101 -13.16 30.53 -3.77
N LEU A 102 -13.39 29.58 -4.68
CA LEU A 102 -14.72 29.22 -5.18
C LEU A 102 -15.59 28.62 -4.07
N LEU A 103 -15.10 27.58 -3.37
CA LEU A 103 -15.83 26.91 -2.30
C LEU A 103 -16.22 27.87 -1.18
N THR A 104 -15.31 28.76 -0.77
CA THR A 104 -15.60 29.80 0.23
C THR A 104 -16.67 30.77 -0.26
N LYS A 105 -16.61 31.18 -1.53
CA LYS A 105 -17.61 32.07 -2.12
C LYS A 105 -18.98 31.40 -2.16
N MET A 106 -19.06 30.15 -2.59
CA MET A 106 -20.31 29.39 -2.60
C MET A 106 -20.86 29.17 -1.19
N ALA A 107 -20.03 28.89 -0.19
CA ALA A 107 -20.46 28.81 1.20
C ALA A 107 -21.06 30.13 1.71
N ALA A 108 -20.55 31.27 1.25
CA ALA A 108 -21.09 32.60 1.59
C ALA A 108 -22.40 32.92 0.87
N PHE A 109 -22.64 32.32 -0.31
CA PHE A 109 -23.87 32.49 -1.09
C PHE A 109 -24.98 31.49 -0.69
N GLN A 110 -24.70 30.54 0.21
CA GLN A 110 -25.70 29.57 0.67
C GLN A 110 -26.84 30.27 1.39
N ASP A 111 -28.07 29.97 0.99
CA ASP A 111 -29.26 30.46 1.69
C ASP A 111 -29.28 29.93 3.14
N PRO A 112 -29.88 30.69 4.09
CA PRO A 112 -29.97 30.26 5.49
C PRO A 112 -30.64 28.90 5.71
N ASN A 113 -31.53 28.49 4.81
CA ASN A 113 -32.21 27.20 4.82
C ASN A 113 -31.31 26.03 4.36
N GLY A 114 -30.11 26.30 3.83
CA GLY A 114 -29.15 25.32 3.34
C GLY A 114 -29.08 25.16 1.82
N SER A 115 -29.99 25.75 1.05
CA SER A 115 -29.98 25.63 -0.42
C SER A 115 -29.08 26.64 -1.11
N TRP A 116 -28.88 26.43 -2.40
CA TRP A 116 -28.46 27.45 -3.36
C TRP A 116 -29.53 27.56 -4.44
N ILE A 117 -29.66 28.75 -5.03
CA ILE A 117 -30.40 28.88 -6.28
C ILE A 117 -29.58 28.36 -7.47
N ASN A 118 -30.23 28.12 -8.60
CA ASN A 118 -29.62 27.48 -9.76
C ASN A 118 -28.51 28.33 -10.40
N SER A 119 -28.66 29.65 -10.43
CA SER A 119 -27.67 30.55 -11.04
C SER A 119 -27.68 31.97 -10.47
N TYR A 120 -26.54 32.65 -10.59
CA TYR A 120 -26.33 34.02 -10.16
C TYR A 120 -25.73 34.87 -11.28
N TRP A 121 -26.12 36.12 -11.34
CA TRP A 121 -25.36 37.15 -12.06
C TRP A 121 -24.07 37.42 -11.29
N TRP A 122 -22.91 36.95 -11.76
CA TRP A 122 -21.68 37.03 -10.98
C TRP A 122 -21.19 38.47 -10.79
N ILE A 123 -21.68 39.43 -11.58
CA ILE A 123 -21.31 40.84 -11.41
C ILE A 123 -21.82 41.44 -10.10
N ASN A 124 -23.09 41.15 -9.76
CA ASN A 124 -23.79 41.77 -8.62
C ASN A 124 -24.28 40.74 -7.59
N GLY A 125 -24.14 39.44 -7.85
CA GLY A 125 -24.54 38.35 -6.98
C GLY A 125 -26.06 38.13 -6.89
N SER A 126 -26.84 38.82 -7.72
CA SER A 126 -28.30 38.63 -7.76
C SER A 126 -28.66 37.31 -8.44
N GLY A 127 -29.80 36.73 -8.05
CA GLY A 127 -30.26 35.49 -8.66
C GLY A 127 -30.71 35.70 -10.11
N GLU A 128 -30.26 34.81 -10.99
CA GLU A 128 -30.68 34.77 -12.40
C GLU A 128 -31.79 33.73 -12.55
N GLU A 129 -31.56 32.51 -12.09
CA GLU A 129 -32.57 31.45 -11.97
C GLU A 129 -32.76 31.09 -10.49
N ILE A 130 -33.81 31.68 -9.88
CA ILE A 130 -34.07 31.59 -8.44
C ILE A 130 -34.61 30.24 -7.94
N ARG A 131 -34.74 29.25 -8.83
CA ARG A 131 -35.17 27.88 -8.47
C ARG A 131 -34.07 27.22 -7.64
N GLN A 132 -34.44 26.28 -6.77
CA GLN A 132 -33.52 25.60 -5.87
C GLN A 132 -33.66 24.10 -6.12
N HIS A 133 -32.76 23.53 -6.93
CA HIS A 133 -32.85 22.12 -7.30
C HIS A 133 -31.89 21.22 -6.50
N VAL A 134 -32.36 20.03 -6.14
CA VAL A 134 -31.60 19.02 -5.37
C VAL A 134 -30.34 18.59 -6.12
N GLY A 135 -30.40 18.32 -7.43
CA GLY A 135 -29.22 17.89 -8.20
C GLY A 135 -28.10 18.93 -8.19
N VAL A 136 -28.45 20.19 -8.44
CA VAL A 136 -27.51 21.32 -8.42
C VAL A 136 -26.81 21.46 -7.06
N ILE A 137 -27.57 21.31 -5.98
CA ILE A 137 -27.05 21.35 -4.60
C ILE A 137 -26.18 20.13 -4.30
N ALA A 138 -26.55 18.96 -4.82
CA ALA A 138 -25.79 17.73 -4.68
C ALA A 138 -24.41 17.85 -5.35
N TRP A 139 -24.32 18.41 -6.56
CA TRP A 139 -23.06 18.66 -7.25
C TRP A 139 -22.12 19.62 -6.50
N MET A 140 -22.66 20.72 -5.97
CA MET A 140 -21.90 21.59 -5.08
C MET A 140 -21.41 20.84 -3.83
N THR A 141 -22.24 19.94 -3.29
CA THR A 141 -21.91 19.10 -2.15
C THR A 141 -20.84 18.04 -2.47
N MET A 142 -20.82 17.48 -3.68
CA MET A 142 -19.76 16.58 -4.16
C MET A 142 -18.40 17.30 -4.26
N ALA A 143 -18.40 18.58 -4.62
CA ALA A 143 -17.18 19.39 -4.59
C ALA A 143 -16.64 19.55 -3.17
N TYR A 144 -17.48 19.84 -2.18
CA TYR A 144 -17.05 19.86 -0.77
C TYR A 144 -16.59 18.48 -0.27
N MET A 145 -17.29 17.39 -0.64
CA MET A 145 -16.86 16.03 -0.33
C MET A 145 -15.48 15.71 -0.93
N THR A 146 -15.25 16.12 -2.19
CA THR A 146 -13.95 15.97 -2.85
C THR A 146 -12.86 16.74 -2.12
N TYR A 147 -13.13 17.98 -1.72
CA TYR A 147 -12.21 18.81 -0.95
C TYR A 147 -11.82 18.15 0.37
N GLU A 148 -12.82 17.69 1.14
CA GLU A 148 -12.60 17.02 2.42
C GLU A 148 -11.77 15.75 2.25
N LYS A 149 -12.13 14.87 1.31
CA LYS A 149 -11.40 13.61 1.07
C LYS A 149 -9.98 13.85 0.57
N LYS A 150 -9.77 14.86 -0.28
CA LYS A 150 -8.46 15.15 -0.88
C LYS A 150 -7.50 15.82 0.10
N TYR A 151 -8.01 16.69 0.97
CA TYR A 151 -7.17 17.54 1.82
C TYR A 151 -7.30 17.27 3.32
N GLY A 152 -8.23 16.42 3.76
CA GLY A 152 -8.51 16.15 5.18
C GLY A 152 -9.07 17.36 5.93
N ASP A 153 -9.56 18.37 5.21
CA ASP A 153 -9.97 19.66 5.76
C ASP A 153 -11.50 19.76 5.82
N THR A 154 -12.02 19.95 7.02
CA THR A 154 -13.44 19.82 7.36
C THR A 154 -14.16 21.16 7.46
N ARG A 155 -13.51 22.29 7.09
CA ARG A 155 -14.06 23.64 7.30
C ARG A 155 -15.45 23.89 6.70
N TYR A 156 -15.82 23.15 5.65
CA TYR A 156 -17.11 23.30 4.96
C TYR A 156 -18.19 22.32 5.42
N GLN A 157 -17.91 21.47 6.42
CA GLN A 157 -18.89 20.48 6.90
C GLN A 157 -20.21 21.10 7.37
N SER A 158 -20.17 22.30 7.98
CA SER A 158 -21.41 23.00 8.37
C SER A 158 -22.26 23.39 7.16
N THR A 159 -21.64 23.88 6.10
CA THR A 159 -22.28 24.22 4.82
C THR A 159 -22.91 22.96 4.19
N VAL A 160 -22.15 21.86 4.15
CA VAL A 160 -22.64 20.59 3.61
C VAL A 160 -23.80 20.02 4.40
N LYS A 161 -23.71 20.03 5.73
CA LYS A 161 -24.77 19.49 6.60
C LYS A 161 -26.11 20.22 6.37
N LYS A 162 -26.08 21.55 6.24
CA LYS A 162 -27.30 22.32 5.93
C LYS A 162 -27.87 21.95 4.55
N ALA A 163 -27.02 21.80 3.54
CA ALA A 163 -27.43 21.42 2.20
C ALA A 163 -28.09 20.04 2.17
N LEU A 164 -27.48 19.05 2.82
CA LEU A 164 -28.04 17.70 2.89
C LEU A 164 -29.33 17.65 3.71
N ASP A 165 -29.39 18.34 4.86
CA ASP A 165 -30.61 18.45 5.67
C ASP A 165 -31.76 19.07 4.86
N TRP A 166 -31.46 20.05 4.00
CA TRP A 166 -32.43 20.63 3.08
C TRP A 166 -32.87 19.62 2.00
N CYS A 167 -31.93 18.91 1.36
CA CYS A 167 -32.26 17.94 0.30
C CYS A 167 -33.14 16.79 0.81
N ILE A 168 -32.84 16.20 1.98
CA ILE A 168 -33.61 15.06 2.49
C ILE A 168 -35.03 15.41 2.92
N ALA A 169 -35.33 16.69 3.13
CA ALA A 169 -36.68 17.16 3.43
C ALA A 169 -37.68 16.90 2.29
N PHE A 170 -37.18 16.65 1.07
CA PHE A 170 -38.00 16.37 -0.11
C PHE A 170 -38.20 14.87 -0.37
N GLN A 171 -37.81 13.99 0.55
CA GLN A 171 -38.03 12.55 0.40
C GLN A 171 -39.54 12.21 0.32
N LYS A 172 -39.92 11.38 -0.65
CA LYS A 172 -41.29 10.95 -0.92
C LYS A 172 -41.53 9.50 -0.50
N THR A 173 -42.79 9.09 -0.50
CA THR A 173 -43.22 7.75 -0.06
C THR A 173 -42.71 6.61 -0.94
N ASN A 174 -42.36 6.91 -2.21
CA ASN A 174 -41.69 5.97 -3.12
C ASN A 174 -40.19 5.78 -2.82
N GLY A 175 -39.67 6.46 -1.78
CA GLY A 175 -38.29 6.39 -1.32
C GLY A 175 -37.36 7.44 -1.92
N GLY A 176 -37.69 7.98 -3.10
CA GLY A 176 -36.85 8.96 -3.80
C GLY A 176 -37.04 10.39 -3.28
N ILE A 177 -36.08 11.26 -3.58
CA ILE A 177 -36.06 12.67 -3.23
C ILE A 177 -36.60 13.47 -4.42
N SER A 178 -37.63 14.30 -4.23
CA SER A 178 -38.14 15.18 -5.30
C SER A 178 -37.19 16.35 -5.56
N GLY A 179 -37.32 16.99 -6.73
CA GLY A 179 -36.27 17.86 -7.26
C GLY A 179 -36.05 19.20 -6.55
N GLY A 180 -36.79 19.52 -5.48
CA GLY A 180 -36.56 20.69 -4.64
C GLY A 180 -37.69 21.71 -4.76
N LYS A 181 -37.36 22.99 -4.93
CA LYS A 181 -38.33 24.10 -5.07
C LYS A 181 -38.29 24.69 -6.46
N THR A 182 -39.44 24.76 -7.12
CA THR A 182 -39.58 25.28 -8.49
C THR A 182 -40.84 26.15 -8.65
N GLN A 183 -40.85 26.98 -9.70
CA GLN A 183 -42.03 27.73 -10.14
C GLN A 183 -42.71 27.07 -11.36
N TRP A 184 -42.15 25.98 -11.91
CA TRP A 184 -42.68 25.33 -13.12
C TRP A 184 -44.03 24.67 -12.91
N ASP A 185 -44.27 24.12 -11.71
CA ASP A 185 -45.51 23.42 -11.42
C ASP A 185 -46.68 24.38 -11.14
N ALA A 186 -46.41 25.60 -10.63
CA ALA A 186 -47.43 26.55 -10.22
C ALA A 186 -46.96 28.02 -10.23
N PHE A 187 -46.68 28.59 -11.41
CA PHE A 187 -46.24 29.99 -11.53
C PHE A 187 -47.31 30.98 -11.00
N PRO A 188 -46.94 32.00 -10.19
CA PRO A 188 -45.60 32.40 -9.78
C PRO A 188 -45.11 31.82 -8.44
N ALA A 189 -45.86 30.90 -7.82
CA ALA A 189 -45.53 30.36 -6.50
C ALA A 189 -44.32 29.41 -6.57
N MET A 190 -43.46 29.47 -5.55
CA MET A 190 -42.42 28.46 -5.32
C MET A 190 -43.03 27.27 -4.59
N THR A 191 -43.16 26.13 -5.28
CA THR A 191 -43.72 24.89 -4.73
C THR A 191 -42.67 23.78 -4.67
N ASP A 192 -42.95 22.74 -3.89
CA ASP A 192 -42.19 21.49 -4.01
C ASP A 192 -42.36 20.96 -5.43
N GLU A 193 -41.25 20.59 -6.05
CA GLU A 193 -41.27 19.98 -7.37
C GLU A 193 -41.96 18.62 -7.31
N VAL A 194 -42.90 18.40 -8.24
CA VAL A 194 -43.66 17.14 -8.29
C VAL A 194 -42.83 15.98 -8.82
N TRP A 195 -41.69 16.24 -9.45
CA TRP A 195 -40.82 15.23 -10.04
C TRP A 195 -39.76 14.73 -9.05
N THR A 196 -39.64 13.42 -8.99
CA THR A 196 -38.49 12.70 -8.42
C THR A 196 -37.61 12.26 -9.58
N SER A 197 -36.63 13.10 -9.95
CA SER A 197 -35.66 12.82 -11.00
C SER A 197 -34.74 11.66 -10.61
N THR A 198 -34.46 10.75 -11.54
CA THR A 198 -33.49 9.67 -11.34
C THR A 198 -32.09 10.22 -11.10
N GLU A 199 -31.66 11.18 -11.93
CA GLU A 199 -30.35 11.85 -11.85
C GLU A 199 -30.09 12.43 -10.45
N HIS A 200 -31.03 13.23 -9.93
CA HIS A 200 -30.90 13.84 -8.59
C HIS A 200 -30.77 12.79 -7.48
N ASN A 201 -31.36 11.61 -7.65
CA ASN A 201 -31.30 10.53 -6.67
C ASN A 201 -29.97 9.76 -6.77
N GLU A 202 -29.41 9.62 -7.97
CA GLU A 202 -28.07 9.08 -8.19
C GLU A 202 -27.00 9.97 -7.56
N ASP A 203 -27.14 11.29 -7.68
CA ASP A 203 -26.26 12.28 -7.05
C ASP A 203 -26.24 12.13 -5.52
N MET A 204 -27.43 11.98 -4.93
CA MET A 204 -27.60 11.97 -3.47
C MET A 204 -27.14 10.67 -2.80
N TYR A 205 -27.18 9.54 -3.50
CA TYR A 205 -26.97 8.23 -2.87
C TYR A 205 -25.65 8.10 -2.12
N ASN A 206 -24.51 8.39 -2.77
CA ASN A 206 -23.19 8.27 -2.14
C ASN A 206 -22.86 9.43 -1.21
N LEU A 207 -23.40 10.63 -1.46
CA LEU A 207 -23.27 11.77 -0.55
C LEU A 207 -23.87 11.42 0.83
N LEU A 208 -25.10 10.91 0.84
CA LEU A 208 -25.78 10.53 2.08
C LEU A 208 -25.03 9.42 2.82
N LYS A 209 -24.56 8.39 2.11
CA LYS A 209 -23.77 7.31 2.72
C LYS A 209 -22.44 7.80 3.29
N TYR A 210 -21.75 8.68 2.58
CA TYR A 210 -20.50 9.24 3.06
C TYR A 210 -20.75 10.07 4.32
N TYR A 211 -21.63 11.07 4.26
CA TYR A 211 -21.86 11.98 5.37
C TYR A 211 -22.63 11.37 6.55
N ALA A 212 -23.32 10.24 6.36
CA ALA A 212 -23.85 9.46 7.48
C ALA A 212 -22.74 8.98 8.44
N ASN A 213 -21.54 8.73 7.93
CA ASN A 213 -20.36 8.37 8.73
C ASN A 213 -19.62 9.60 9.30
N VAL A 214 -19.79 10.76 8.66
CA VAL A 214 -19.14 12.01 9.08
C VAL A 214 -19.94 12.74 10.17
N PHE A 215 -21.28 12.65 10.13
CA PHE A 215 -22.18 13.33 11.07
C PHE A 215 -22.91 12.32 11.97
N PRO A 216 -22.39 12.01 13.17
CA PRO A 216 -23.00 11.05 14.09
C PRO A 216 -24.46 11.36 14.44
N ASP A 217 -24.83 12.65 14.50
CA ASP A 217 -26.19 13.11 14.79
C ASP A 217 -27.15 13.06 13.58
N ARG A 218 -26.65 12.64 12.41
CA ARG A 218 -27.43 12.43 11.18
C ARG A 218 -27.31 11.03 10.60
N THR A 219 -26.47 10.16 11.18
CA THR A 219 -26.23 8.80 10.69
C THR A 219 -27.52 8.05 10.35
N THR A 220 -28.49 8.01 11.27
CA THR A 220 -29.76 7.30 11.04
C THR A 220 -30.58 7.95 9.94
N ALA A 221 -30.74 9.28 9.95
CA ALA A 221 -31.53 9.98 8.95
C ALA A 221 -30.96 9.78 7.54
N TYR A 222 -29.65 10.00 7.38
CA TYR A 222 -29.00 9.91 6.07
C TYR A 222 -28.94 8.47 5.56
N ASN A 223 -28.68 7.48 6.42
CA ASN A 223 -28.72 6.06 6.01
C ASN A 223 -30.13 5.60 5.62
N ASN A 224 -31.16 6.04 6.35
CA ASN A 224 -32.55 5.73 6.01
C ASN A 224 -32.94 6.36 4.67
N THR A 225 -32.61 7.63 4.46
CA THR A 225 -32.87 8.30 3.18
C THR A 225 -32.08 7.65 2.04
N ALA A 226 -30.79 7.35 2.22
CA ALA A 226 -29.99 6.65 1.22
C ALA A 226 -30.57 5.26 0.86
N SER A 227 -31.13 4.55 1.83
CA SER A 227 -31.80 3.27 1.59
C SER A 227 -33.09 3.44 0.79
N GLY A 228 -33.87 4.49 1.08
CA GLY A 228 -35.05 4.86 0.29
C GLY A 228 -34.69 5.24 -1.16
N VAL A 229 -33.67 6.08 -1.33
CA VAL A 229 -33.11 6.46 -2.62
C VAL A 229 -32.67 5.22 -3.40
N LYS A 230 -31.95 4.30 -2.75
CA LYS A 230 -31.51 3.05 -3.39
C LYS A 230 -32.68 2.18 -3.85
N SER A 231 -33.71 2.07 -3.01
CA SER A 231 -34.92 1.32 -3.36
C SER A 231 -35.67 1.97 -4.53
N PHE A 232 -35.76 3.31 -4.56
CA PHE A 232 -36.34 4.04 -5.67
C PHE A 232 -35.59 3.73 -6.98
N LEU A 233 -34.26 3.86 -6.97
CA LEU A 233 -33.41 3.59 -8.14
C LEU A 233 -33.53 2.14 -8.63
N ASP A 234 -33.64 1.15 -7.73
CA ASP A 234 -33.67 -0.27 -8.09
C ASP A 234 -35.04 -0.83 -8.48
N ASN A 235 -36.10 -0.23 -7.93
CA ASN A 235 -37.44 -0.84 -7.92
C ASN A 235 -38.52 0.05 -8.52
N VAL A 236 -38.30 1.36 -8.62
CA VAL A 236 -39.27 2.30 -9.19
C VAL A 236 -38.85 2.72 -10.59
N VAL A 237 -37.60 3.16 -10.76
CA VAL A 237 -37.12 3.73 -12.03
C VAL A 237 -36.23 2.80 -12.85
N TRP A 238 -35.76 1.66 -12.31
CA TRP A 238 -35.05 0.65 -13.10
C TRP A 238 -36.00 -0.15 -13.99
N ASN A 239 -35.72 -0.18 -15.29
CA ASN A 239 -36.41 -1.03 -16.26
C ASN A 239 -35.66 -2.36 -16.42
N ASP A 240 -36.19 -3.44 -15.85
CA ASP A 240 -35.52 -4.74 -15.93
C ASP A 240 -35.60 -5.40 -17.32
N THR A 241 -36.54 -5.00 -18.18
CA THR A 241 -36.63 -5.52 -19.55
C THR A 241 -35.58 -4.87 -20.44
N LEU A 242 -35.44 -3.55 -20.35
CA LEU A 242 -34.51 -2.77 -21.17
C LEU A 242 -33.12 -2.63 -20.54
N LYS A 243 -32.97 -3.05 -19.27
CA LYS A 243 -31.72 -3.04 -18.50
C LYS A 243 -31.10 -1.64 -18.35
N ARG A 244 -31.94 -0.65 -18.05
CA ARG A 244 -31.58 0.76 -17.97
C ARG A 244 -32.51 1.54 -17.03
N TRP A 245 -32.16 2.77 -16.66
CA TRP A 245 -33.03 3.63 -15.85
C TRP A 245 -34.00 4.47 -16.68
N ASN A 246 -35.15 4.81 -16.12
CA ASN A 246 -36.09 5.81 -16.68
C ASN A 246 -35.78 7.20 -16.11
N GLY A 247 -36.25 8.28 -16.75
CA GLY A 247 -35.91 9.66 -16.36
C GLY A 247 -36.35 10.07 -14.95
N GLY A 248 -37.43 9.49 -14.43
CA GLY A 248 -37.89 9.77 -13.07
C GLY A 248 -39.32 9.34 -12.81
N TRP A 249 -39.89 9.88 -11.73
CA TRP A 249 -41.26 9.61 -11.28
C TRP A 249 -42.01 10.89 -10.96
N LYS A 250 -43.22 11.04 -11.52
CA LYS A 250 -44.10 12.17 -11.26
C LYS A 250 -45.04 11.87 -10.10
N ASN A 251 -44.80 12.50 -8.95
CA ASN A 251 -45.46 12.16 -7.68
C ASN A 251 -46.97 12.48 -7.64
N ASN A 252 -47.44 13.50 -8.36
CA ASN A 252 -48.85 13.88 -8.33
C ASN A 252 -49.74 13.02 -9.24
N THR A 253 -49.18 12.42 -10.29
CA THR A 253 -49.91 11.54 -11.21
C THR A 253 -49.54 10.07 -11.08
N ASN A 254 -48.51 9.73 -10.28
CA ASN A 254 -47.95 8.39 -10.17
C ASN A 254 -47.55 7.79 -11.53
N LEU A 255 -46.90 8.62 -12.35
CA LEU A 255 -46.46 8.23 -13.67
C LEU A 255 -44.93 8.17 -13.71
N LEU A 256 -44.42 7.10 -14.31
CA LEU A 256 -43.02 7.00 -14.70
C LEU A 256 -42.78 7.93 -15.89
N ASP A 257 -41.62 8.59 -15.91
CA ASP A 257 -41.23 9.42 -17.05
C ASP A 257 -41.08 8.54 -18.30
N PRO A 258 -41.87 8.79 -19.37
CA PRO A 258 -41.68 8.09 -20.63
C PRO A 258 -40.39 8.51 -21.36
N LEU A 259 -39.85 9.68 -21.06
CA LEU A 259 -38.62 10.21 -21.65
C LEU A 259 -37.40 9.63 -20.94
N VAL A 260 -36.31 9.47 -21.70
CA VAL A 260 -35.08 8.86 -21.21
C VAL A 260 -33.90 9.75 -21.56
N PRO A 261 -33.48 10.66 -20.67
CA PRO A 261 -32.22 11.36 -20.87
C PRO A 261 -31.07 10.35 -20.76
N MET A 262 -30.00 10.57 -21.53
CA MET A 262 -28.89 9.62 -21.62
C MET A 262 -28.14 9.47 -20.27
N ASP A 263 -27.99 10.57 -19.54
CA ASP A 263 -27.19 10.77 -18.33
C ASP A 263 -27.44 9.78 -17.18
N VAL A 264 -28.71 9.44 -16.90
CA VAL A 264 -29.09 8.55 -15.80
C VAL A 264 -28.42 7.17 -15.88
N ASN A 265 -27.98 6.76 -17.07
CA ASN A 265 -27.35 5.45 -17.27
C ASN A 265 -25.86 5.43 -16.85
N PRO A 266 -24.97 6.25 -17.43
CA PRO A 266 -23.61 6.36 -16.94
C PRO A 266 -23.53 6.89 -15.51
N TRP A 267 -24.38 7.82 -15.09
CA TRP A 267 -24.37 8.34 -13.72
C TRP A 267 -24.83 7.29 -12.72
N GLY A 268 -25.87 6.51 -13.05
CA GLY A 268 -26.28 5.35 -12.27
C GLY A 268 -25.14 4.34 -12.10
N VAL A 269 -24.34 4.07 -13.14
CA VAL A 269 -23.15 3.21 -13.04
C VAL A 269 -22.05 3.83 -12.17
N LEU A 270 -21.74 5.11 -12.37
CA LEU A 270 -20.71 5.83 -11.61
C LEU A 270 -21.09 5.95 -10.12
N SER A 271 -22.37 6.11 -9.81
CA SER A 271 -22.88 6.21 -8.44
C SER A 271 -23.06 4.83 -7.80
N LEU A 272 -23.78 3.90 -8.42
CA LEU A 272 -24.17 2.64 -7.79
C LEU A 272 -23.14 1.52 -7.96
N GLY A 273 -22.20 1.68 -8.90
CA GLY A 273 -21.26 0.65 -9.30
C GLY A 273 -21.72 -0.14 -10.52
N LEU A 274 -20.86 -1.05 -10.99
CA LEU A 274 -21.18 -1.90 -12.16
C LEU A 274 -22.30 -2.90 -11.89
N THR A 275 -22.39 -3.40 -10.66
CA THR A 275 -23.34 -4.45 -10.24
C THR A 275 -23.82 -4.21 -8.81
N GLY A 276 -25.03 -4.69 -8.50
CA GLY A 276 -25.61 -4.65 -7.16
C GLY A 276 -26.90 -5.48 -7.14
N THR A 277 -28.02 -4.86 -6.74
CA THR A 277 -29.36 -5.47 -6.88
C THR A 277 -29.67 -5.79 -8.34
N ARG A 278 -29.12 -5.01 -9.28
CA ARG A 278 -29.23 -5.18 -10.73
C ARG A 278 -27.86 -5.23 -11.38
N ASP A 279 -27.81 -5.67 -12.64
CA ASP A 279 -26.61 -5.61 -13.48
C ASP A 279 -26.52 -4.24 -14.18
N TYR A 280 -26.17 -3.20 -13.41
CA TYR A 280 -26.23 -1.81 -13.85
C TYR A 280 -25.39 -1.51 -15.09
N LYS A 281 -24.25 -2.17 -15.28
CA LYS A 281 -23.39 -2.00 -16.47
C LYS A 281 -24.11 -2.32 -17.79
N GLN A 282 -25.22 -3.06 -17.77
CA GLN A 282 -26.01 -3.32 -18.98
C GLN A 282 -26.64 -2.04 -19.55
N SER A 283 -26.85 -1.03 -18.71
CA SER A 283 -27.35 0.29 -19.15
C SER A 283 -26.36 1.00 -20.09
N LEU A 284 -25.05 0.75 -19.98
CA LEU A 284 -24.06 1.28 -20.91
C LEU A 284 -24.22 0.67 -22.30
N ALA A 285 -24.53 -0.62 -22.39
CA ALA A 285 -24.78 -1.30 -23.66
C ALA A 285 -26.06 -0.79 -24.34
N TYR A 286 -27.07 -0.44 -23.55
CA TYR A 286 -28.27 0.23 -24.02
C TYR A 286 -27.95 1.59 -24.65
N VAL A 287 -27.15 2.42 -23.97
CA VAL A 287 -26.74 3.73 -24.48
C VAL A 287 -25.84 3.60 -25.72
N ASP A 288 -24.95 2.61 -25.75
CA ASP A 288 -24.01 2.36 -26.84
C ASP A 288 -24.64 1.89 -28.16
N ASN A 289 -25.96 1.67 -28.23
CA ASN A 289 -26.69 1.06 -29.35
C ASN A 289 -26.58 1.84 -30.68
N ALA A 290 -25.38 1.87 -31.26
CA ALA A 290 -24.98 2.72 -32.38
C ALA A 290 -25.66 2.36 -33.71
N ASN A 291 -26.39 1.24 -33.76
CA ASN A 291 -27.06 0.71 -34.96
C ASN A 291 -28.57 0.47 -34.75
N GLY A 292 -29.15 0.98 -33.66
CA GLY A 292 -30.60 0.90 -33.41
C GLY A 292 -31.43 1.80 -34.34
N VAL A 293 -32.73 1.53 -34.44
CA VAL A 293 -33.67 2.28 -35.30
C VAL A 293 -34.15 3.60 -34.67
N GLY A 294 -33.76 3.91 -33.43
CA GLY A 294 -34.23 5.06 -32.66
C GLY A 294 -35.73 4.96 -32.32
N THR A 295 -36.05 4.46 -31.13
CA THR A 295 -37.43 4.41 -30.59
C THR A 295 -37.43 4.79 -29.11
N VAL A 296 -38.57 5.19 -28.54
CA VAL A 296 -38.68 5.58 -27.10
C VAL A 296 -38.19 4.45 -26.18
N THR A 297 -38.33 3.21 -26.63
CA THR A 297 -37.83 2.03 -25.94
C THR A 297 -36.40 1.64 -26.31
N ASP A 298 -35.85 2.15 -27.41
CA ASP A 298 -34.52 1.84 -27.95
C ASP A 298 -33.86 3.07 -28.63
N PRO A 299 -33.37 4.03 -27.81
CA PRO A 299 -32.86 5.34 -28.21
C PRO A 299 -31.56 5.25 -28.99
N LYS A 300 -31.37 6.18 -29.92
CA LYS A 300 -30.13 6.28 -30.71
C LYS A 300 -29.26 7.42 -30.16
N TYR A 301 -28.47 7.15 -29.14
CA TYR A 301 -27.62 8.18 -28.53
C TYR A 301 -26.30 8.41 -29.26
N VAL A 302 -25.79 7.47 -30.07
CA VAL A 302 -24.51 7.67 -30.75
C VAL A 302 -24.70 8.35 -32.09
N GLN A 303 -24.11 9.53 -32.27
CA GLN A 303 -24.16 10.32 -33.48
C GLN A 303 -22.77 10.49 -34.09
N THR A 304 -22.70 10.65 -35.41
CA THR A 304 -21.46 10.98 -36.13
C THR A 304 -21.71 12.19 -37.00
N LEU A 305 -21.12 13.32 -36.63
CA LEU A 305 -21.44 14.64 -37.18
C LEU A 305 -20.17 15.39 -37.59
N ASP A 306 -20.31 16.29 -38.57
CA ASP A 306 -19.25 17.22 -39.00
C ASP A 306 -19.02 18.26 -37.91
N TYR A 307 -17.80 18.30 -37.35
CA TYR A 307 -17.52 19.13 -36.17
C TYR A 307 -16.97 20.52 -36.48
N ASP A 308 -16.53 20.77 -37.71
CA ASP A 308 -15.91 22.04 -38.12
C ASP A 308 -16.48 22.62 -39.43
N GLY A 309 -17.44 21.94 -40.06
CA GLY A 309 -18.06 22.36 -41.31
C GLY A 309 -17.19 22.11 -42.54
N GLN A 310 -16.06 21.41 -42.39
CA GLN A 310 -15.14 21.04 -43.48
C GLN A 310 -15.25 19.55 -43.84
N GLY A 311 -16.24 18.84 -43.30
CA GLY A 311 -16.42 17.41 -43.48
C GLY A 311 -15.58 16.55 -42.53
N HIS A 312 -14.94 17.13 -41.51
CA HIS A 312 -14.23 16.35 -40.51
C HIS A 312 -15.23 15.82 -39.46
N MET A 313 -15.25 14.51 -39.27
CA MET A 313 -16.28 13.85 -38.47
C MET A 313 -15.82 13.62 -37.02
N MET A 314 -16.74 13.81 -36.08
CA MET A 314 -16.64 13.32 -34.71
C MET A 314 -17.78 12.35 -34.40
N THR A 315 -17.49 11.32 -33.61
CA THR A 315 -18.48 10.33 -33.15
C THR A 315 -18.61 10.37 -31.63
N ALA A 316 -19.77 10.74 -31.12
CA ALA A 316 -19.99 10.91 -29.68
C ALA A 316 -21.48 10.78 -29.33
N TYR A 317 -21.85 11.05 -28.09
CA TYR A 317 -23.18 10.80 -27.57
C TYR A 317 -24.06 12.05 -27.59
N ASP A 318 -25.34 11.85 -27.87
CA ASP A 318 -26.42 12.82 -27.83
C ASP A 318 -27.10 12.81 -26.44
N PHE A 319 -27.67 13.94 -26.03
CA PHE A 319 -28.40 14.05 -24.76
C PHE A 319 -29.76 13.33 -24.85
N ASP A 320 -30.51 13.59 -25.92
CA ASP A 320 -31.87 13.08 -26.11
C ASP A 320 -32.31 12.97 -27.56
N TRP A 321 -32.23 11.76 -28.09
CA TRP A 321 -32.65 11.46 -29.47
C TRP A 321 -34.14 11.73 -29.77
N GLU A 322 -35.02 11.87 -28.75
CA GLU A 322 -36.48 12.01 -28.91
C GLU A 322 -36.91 13.41 -29.39
N TYR A 323 -36.05 14.41 -29.15
CA TYR A 323 -36.27 15.79 -29.57
C TYR A 323 -35.32 16.22 -30.68
N ASP A 324 -34.71 15.24 -31.36
CA ASP A 324 -33.78 15.39 -32.49
C ASP A 324 -34.43 16.02 -33.73
N CYS A 325 -35.15 17.13 -33.64
CA CYS A 325 -35.41 18.07 -34.73
C CYS A 325 -35.97 19.36 -34.10
N ALA A 326 -35.13 20.04 -33.34
CA ALA A 326 -35.48 21.27 -32.65
C ALA A 326 -34.73 22.49 -33.20
N PRO A 327 -35.20 23.72 -32.90
CA PRO A 327 -34.48 24.92 -33.29
C PRO A 327 -33.04 24.90 -32.78
N ALA A 328 -32.10 25.00 -33.70
CA ALA A 328 -30.68 25.13 -33.42
C ALA A 328 -30.28 26.60 -33.37
N PHE A 329 -29.15 26.91 -32.77
CA PHE A 329 -28.63 28.26 -32.64
C PHE A 329 -27.14 28.32 -32.93
N THR A 330 -26.68 29.45 -33.48
CA THR A 330 -25.27 29.74 -33.71
C THR A 330 -24.54 29.99 -32.38
N GLN A 331 -23.21 30.02 -32.42
CA GLN A 331 -22.36 30.40 -31.29
C GLN A 331 -22.66 31.79 -30.68
N THR A 332 -23.36 32.66 -31.40
CA THR A 332 -23.78 33.99 -30.90
C THR A 332 -25.22 33.99 -30.39
N GLY A 333 -25.78 32.80 -30.17
CA GLY A 333 -27.16 32.62 -29.74
C GLY A 333 -28.22 33.02 -30.79
N GLN A 334 -27.88 33.17 -32.06
CA GLN A 334 -28.87 33.47 -33.12
C GLN A 334 -29.52 32.19 -33.67
N PRO A 335 -30.83 32.17 -33.98
CA PRO A 335 -31.48 30.99 -34.59
C PRO A 335 -30.76 30.50 -35.85
N ASN A 336 -30.59 29.19 -35.98
CA ASN A 336 -29.82 28.52 -37.03
C ASN A 336 -30.60 27.31 -37.61
N GLY A 337 -31.88 27.52 -37.90
CA GLY A 337 -32.76 26.49 -38.45
C GLY A 337 -33.09 25.39 -37.45
N THR A 338 -33.47 24.21 -37.96
CA THR A 338 -33.77 23.02 -37.17
C THR A 338 -32.65 22.01 -37.39
N LYS A 339 -31.99 21.57 -36.31
CA LYS A 339 -31.01 20.47 -36.39
C LYS A 339 -31.53 19.29 -35.60
N CYS A 340 -31.32 18.11 -36.18
CA CYS A 340 -31.92 16.88 -35.70
C CYS A 340 -30.95 16.18 -34.75
N ALA A 341 -29.90 15.53 -35.26
CA ALA A 341 -28.84 14.98 -34.42
C ALA A 341 -27.93 16.08 -33.82
N ASP A 342 -27.60 15.95 -32.53
CA ASP A 342 -26.55 16.74 -31.87
C ASP A 342 -25.52 15.81 -31.18
N ILE A 343 -24.45 16.40 -30.65
CA ILE A 343 -23.49 15.74 -29.80
C ILE A 343 -23.39 16.56 -28.53
N TRP A 344 -23.63 15.91 -27.39
CA TRP A 344 -23.48 16.46 -26.06
C TRP A 344 -22.11 16.09 -25.49
N LEU A 345 -21.25 17.10 -25.31
CA LEU A 345 -19.84 16.87 -25.02
C LEU A 345 -19.59 16.49 -23.55
N GLU A 346 -20.30 17.15 -22.63
CA GLU A 346 -20.33 16.76 -21.22
C GLU A 346 -20.84 15.33 -21.04
N GLY A 347 -21.93 14.98 -21.71
CA GLY A 347 -22.49 13.63 -21.72
C GLY A 347 -21.51 12.56 -22.12
N SER A 348 -20.83 12.85 -23.21
CA SER A 348 -19.80 11.99 -23.77
C SER A 348 -18.61 11.83 -22.81
N ALA A 349 -18.23 12.89 -22.09
CA ALA A 349 -17.12 12.83 -21.14
C ALA A 349 -17.40 11.88 -19.96
N PHE A 350 -18.60 11.92 -19.37
CA PHE A 350 -18.92 10.97 -18.31
C PHE A 350 -19.24 9.56 -18.84
N MET A 351 -19.69 9.41 -20.09
CA MET A 351 -19.76 8.09 -20.75
C MET A 351 -18.39 7.45 -20.90
N SER A 352 -17.35 8.24 -21.25
CA SER A 352 -15.96 7.76 -21.21
C SER A 352 -15.58 7.23 -19.83
N LEU A 353 -15.91 7.99 -18.78
CA LEU A 353 -15.59 7.62 -17.41
C LEU A 353 -16.32 6.33 -16.96
N ALA A 354 -17.59 6.16 -17.31
CA ALA A 354 -18.36 4.96 -17.02
C ALA A 354 -17.80 3.72 -17.76
N HIS A 355 -17.39 3.88 -19.02
CA HIS A 355 -16.70 2.81 -19.76
C HIS A 355 -15.35 2.45 -19.15
N TYR A 356 -14.61 3.44 -18.66
CA TYR A 356 -13.36 3.20 -17.93
C TYR A 356 -13.61 2.42 -16.64
N MET A 357 -14.67 2.76 -15.89
CA MET A 357 -15.10 2.01 -14.70
C MET A 357 -15.47 0.56 -15.04
N ASN A 358 -16.08 0.33 -16.21
CA ASN A 358 -16.43 -0.98 -16.72
C ASN A 358 -15.22 -1.78 -17.27
N GLY A 359 -13.99 -1.24 -17.15
CA GLY A 359 -12.77 -1.87 -17.64
C GLY A 359 -12.57 -1.77 -19.15
N ASN A 360 -13.43 -1.02 -19.87
CA ASN A 360 -13.29 -0.79 -21.30
C ASN A 360 -12.48 0.49 -21.57
N THR A 361 -11.20 0.44 -21.23
CA THR A 361 -10.28 1.59 -21.33
C THR A 361 -10.13 2.08 -22.77
N ALA A 362 -10.12 1.16 -23.75
CA ALA A 362 -10.02 1.52 -25.17
C ALA A 362 -11.21 2.35 -25.65
N LYS A 363 -12.45 1.96 -25.29
CA LYS A 363 -13.65 2.75 -25.60
C LYS A 363 -13.61 4.09 -24.87
N ALA A 364 -13.25 4.10 -23.59
CA ALA A 364 -13.11 5.32 -22.81
C ALA A 364 -12.13 6.32 -23.45
N ASP A 365 -10.94 5.86 -23.83
CA ASP A 365 -9.94 6.68 -24.52
C ASP A 365 -10.44 7.13 -25.90
N SER A 366 -11.13 6.27 -26.65
CA SER A 366 -11.70 6.65 -27.95
C SER A 366 -12.69 7.80 -27.83
N ILE A 367 -13.56 7.80 -26.82
CA ILE A 367 -14.54 8.86 -26.62
C ILE A 367 -13.85 10.18 -26.31
N LEU A 368 -12.82 10.18 -25.45
CA LEU A 368 -12.07 11.40 -25.15
C LEU A 368 -11.30 11.91 -26.37
N ASN A 369 -10.72 11.01 -27.17
CA ASN A 369 -10.05 11.38 -28.41
C ASN A 369 -11.01 12.02 -29.43
N GLU A 370 -12.30 11.65 -29.42
CA GLU A 370 -13.32 12.32 -30.20
C GLU A 370 -13.63 13.72 -29.67
N LEU A 371 -13.74 13.89 -28.33
CA LEU A 371 -14.01 15.19 -27.73
C LEU A 371 -12.90 16.22 -27.98
N ILE A 372 -11.62 15.84 -27.88
CA ILE A 372 -10.51 16.78 -28.05
C ILE A 372 -10.40 17.31 -29.49
N LYS A 373 -11.01 16.65 -30.49
CA LYS A 373 -11.11 17.19 -31.86
C LYS A 373 -11.82 18.54 -31.89
N LYS A 374 -12.82 18.72 -31.02
CA LYS A 374 -13.63 19.95 -30.97
C LYS A 374 -12.98 21.04 -30.12
N GLN A 375 -12.07 20.69 -29.22
CA GLN A 375 -11.44 21.63 -28.29
C GLN A 375 -10.69 22.75 -29.01
N GLY A 376 -10.93 23.99 -28.59
CA GLY A 376 -10.24 25.17 -29.14
C GLY A 376 -10.66 25.56 -30.56
N THR A 377 -11.62 24.87 -31.17
CA THR A 377 -12.16 25.20 -32.51
C THR A 377 -13.26 26.26 -32.49
N SER A 378 -13.71 26.67 -31.30
CA SER A 378 -14.82 27.60 -31.07
C SER A 378 -14.52 28.53 -29.88
N GLY A 379 -14.76 29.84 -30.02
CA GLY A 379 -14.74 30.82 -28.93
C GLY A 379 -13.56 31.79 -28.95
N THR A 380 -13.55 32.77 -28.05
CA THR A 380 -12.49 33.80 -27.97
C THR A 380 -11.33 33.40 -27.06
N LEU A 381 -11.60 32.52 -26.09
CA LEU A 381 -10.61 31.92 -25.20
C LEU A 381 -10.37 30.46 -25.63
N LEU A 382 -9.19 30.22 -26.21
CA LEU A 382 -8.77 28.92 -26.72
C LEU A 382 -8.60 27.91 -25.56
N GLY A 383 -9.22 26.73 -25.67
CA GLY A 383 -9.03 25.60 -24.73
C GLY A 383 -10.30 25.02 -24.09
N GLY A 384 -11.45 25.70 -24.19
CA GLY A 384 -12.74 25.18 -23.71
C GLY A 384 -13.40 24.18 -24.66
N LEU A 385 -14.42 23.48 -24.16
CA LEU A 385 -15.35 22.68 -24.95
C LEU A 385 -16.76 23.27 -24.92
N PRO A 386 -17.46 23.31 -26.08
CA PRO A 386 -18.85 23.74 -26.14
C PRO A 386 -19.76 22.75 -25.43
N TYR A 387 -20.94 23.23 -25.01
CA TYR A 387 -21.94 22.35 -24.39
C TYR A 387 -22.40 21.26 -25.38
N SER A 388 -22.84 21.68 -26.57
CA SER A 388 -23.17 20.77 -27.67
C SER A 388 -22.54 21.21 -28.98
N LEU A 389 -22.52 20.31 -29.97
CA LEU A 389 -21.89 20.58 -31.25
C LEU A 389 -22.72 21.53 -32.12
N ASN A 390 -24.04 21.32 -32.16
CA ASN A 390 -24.97 21.98 -33.06
C ASN A 390 -25.87 23.02 -32.37
N GLY A 391 -25.81 23.15 -31.05
CA GLY A 391 -26.57 24.13 -30.29
C GLY A 391 -28.08 23.94 -30.41
N SER A 392 -28.55 22.72 -30.18
CA SER A 392 -29.97 22.36 -30.23
C SER A 392 -30.75 22.85 -28.99
N ASN A 393 -32.04 22.53 -28.92
CA ASN A 393 -32.90 22.79 -27.77
C ASN A 393 -33.79 21.57 -27.61
N ASN A 394 -34.13 21.15 -26.40
CA ASN A 394 -35.03 20.02 -26.20
C ASN A 394 -36.33 20.36 -25.46
N ASN A 395 -36.82 21.59 -25.59
CA ASN A 395 -37.97 22.15 -24.86
C ASN A 395 -37.75 22.31 -23.35
N TYR A 396 -36.73 21.66 -22.76
CA TYR A 396 -36.33 21.82 -21.37
C TYR A 396 -35.26 22.89 -21.20
N TRP A 397 -34.23 22.85 -22.03
CA TRP A 397 -33.11 23.76 -21.94
C TRP A 397 -32.41 23.92 -23.31
N ARG A 398 -31.68 25.02 -23.46
CA ARG A 398 -30.99 25.35 -24.72
C ARG A 398 -29.56 24.82 -24.68
N MET A 399 -29.26 23.87 -25.56
CA MET A 399 -27.90 23.42 -25.80
C MET A 399 -27.14 24.50 -26.57
N LYS A 400 -26.03 24.93 -26.00
CA LYS A 400 -25.23 26.06 -26.50
C LYS A 400 -24.02 25.53 -27.28
N GLN A 401 -23.68 26.16 -28.41
CA GLN A 401 -22.40 25.91 -29.12
C GLN A 401 -21.23 26.69 -28.48
N GLU A 402 -21.47 27.32 -27.34
CA GLU A 402 -20.52 28.11 -26.59
C GLU A 402 -19.75 27.26 -25.60
N ASN A 403 -18.44 27.53 -25.47
CA ASN A 403 -17.60 26.87 -24.47
C ASN A 403 -18.20 27.09 -23.09
N CYS A 404 -18.29 26.01 -22.31
CA CYS A 404 -18.94 26.03 -21.01
C CYS A 404 -18.13 25.28 -19.96
N VAL A 405 -18.37 25.63 -18.69
CA VAL A 405 -17.72 25.00 -17.53
C VAL A 405 -18.08 23.53 -17.43
N SER A 406 -19.34 23.16 -17.71
CA SER A 406 -19.79 21.78 -17.59
C SER A 406 -18.95 20.82 -18.44
N SER A 407 -18.93 21.02 -19.76
CA SER A 407 -18.19 20.18 -20.72
C SER A 407 -16.68 20.26 -20.52
N THR A 408 -16.16 21.45 -20.23
CA THR A 408 -14.71 21.66 -20.04
C THR A 408 -14.21 21.02 -18.74
N GLY A 409 -14.97 21.14 -17.65
CA GLY A 409 -14.63 20.54 -16.37
C GLY A 409 -14.79 19.03 -16.37
N TRP A 410 -15.86 18.51 -17.00
CA TRP A 410 -16.03 17.07 -17.19
C TRP A 410 -14.94 16.45 -18.06
N LEU A 411 -14.41 17.15 -19.06
CA LEU A 411 -13.24 16.69 -19.81
C LEU A 411 -12.03 16.48 -18.87
N ILE A 412 -11.76 17.42 -17.96
CA ILE A 412 -10.68 17.29 -16.96
C ILE A 412 -10.94 16.10 -16.03
N ILE A 413 -12.17 15.98 -15.51
CA ILE A 413 -12.57 14.89 -14.61
C ILE A 413 -12.42 13.52 -15.29
N ALA A 414 -12.88 13.40 -16.53
CA ALA A 414 -12.85 12.17 -17.30
C ALA A 414 -11.42 11.78 -17.72
N ILE A 415 -10.57 12.74 -18.13
CA ILE A 415 -9.14 12.49 -18.40
C ILE A 415 -8.40 12.07 -17.13
N ALA A 416 -8.71 12.71 -15.99
CA ALA A 416 -8.16 12.35 -14.70
C ALA A 416 -8.66 10.98 -14.17
N ARG A 417 -9.63 10.36 -14.85
CA ARG A 417 -10.29 9.11 -14.42
C ARG A 417 -10.87 9.22 -13.01
N TYR A 418 -11.39 10.39 -12.65
CA TYR A 418 -11.92 10.66 -11.31
C TYR A 418 -13.43 10.49 -11.28
N ASN A 419 -13.98 9.72 -10.34
CA ASN A 419 -15.41 9.56 -10.12
C ASN A 419 -15.91 10.55 -9.05
N PRO A 420 -16.70 11.59 -9.43
CA PRO A 420 -17.21 12.59 -8.49
C PRO A 420 -18.16 12.02 -7.43
N PHE A 421 -18.99 11.04 -7.80
CA PHE A 421 -20.01 10.45 -6.92
C PHE A 421 -19.41 9.75 -5.71
N THR A 422 -18.24 9.12 -5.88
CA THR A 422 -17.50 8.48 -4.79
C THR A 422 -16.32 9.30 -4.30
N ALA A 423 -15.98 10.38 -5.01
CA ALA A 423 -14.79 11.20 -4.81
C ALA A 423 -13.48 10.37 -4.76
N GLN A 424 -13.30 9.53 -5.79
CA GLN A 424 -12.16 8.61 -5.90
C GLN A 424 -11.67 8.50 -7.35
N TYR A 425 -10.38 8.26 -7.53
CA TYR A 425 -9.84 7.86 -8.83
C TYR A 425 -10.25 6.43 -9.18
N LEU A 426 -10.64 6.22 -10.42
CA LEU A 426 -10.85 4.91 -11.00
C LEU A 426 -9.50 4.32 -11.41
N THR A 427 -9.31 3.03 -11.16
CA THR A 427 -8.07 2.30 -11.52
C THR A 427 -8.23 1.43 -12.77
N GLY A 428 -9.39 1.46 -13.43
CA GLY A 428 -9.67 0.69 -14.65
C GLY A 428 -9.82 -0.82 -14.44
N THR A 429 -9.92 -1.29 -13.19
CA THR A 429 -10.14 -2.70 -12.84
C THR A 429 -11.43 -2.84 -12.05
N THR A 430 -12.16 -3.93 -12.30
CA THR A 430 -13.41 -4.28 -11.60
C THR A 430 -13.29 -4.10 -10.09
N SER A 431 -14.34 -3.56 -9.46
CA SER A 431 -14.39 -3.33 -8.01
C SER A 431 -13.94 -4.57 -7.23
N LEU A 432 -13.06 -4.37 -6.25
CA LEU A 432 -12.51 -5.43 -5.39
C LEU A 432 -13.64 -6.03 -4.53
N THR A 433 -14.05 -7.24 -4.85
CA THR A 433 -15.11 -7.95 -4.12
C THR A 433 -14.84 -9.44 -4.01
N MET A 434 -15.15 -10.02 -2.86
CA MET A 434 -15.20 -11.45 -2.62
C MET A 434 -16.63 -11.95 -2.81
N SER A 435 -16.83 -12.87 -3.75
CA SER A 435 -18.12 -13.53 -4.00
C SER A 435 -18.33 -14.78 -3.15
N GLY A 436 -17.27 -15.40 -2.61
CA GLY A 436 -17.40 -16.52 -1.70
C GLY A 436 -16.08 -17.11 -1.19
N ILE A 437 -16.19 -18.05 -0.26
CA ILE A 437 -15.08 -18.85 0.29
C ILE A 437 -15.49 -20.32 0.36
N ASN A 438 -14.61 -21.23 -0.08
CA ASN A 438 -14.87 -22.67 -0.10
C ASN A 438 -13.61 -23.47 0.31
N PRO A 439 -13.67 -24.34 1.32
CA PRO A 439 -14.81 -24.56 2.23
C PRO A 439 -15.11 -23.33 3.10
N THR A 440 -16.33 -23.26 3.67
CA THR A 440 -16.74 -22.20 4.61
C THR A 440 -16.36 -22.49 6.07
N ALA A 441 -15.81 -23.67 6.34
CA ALA A 441 -15.32 -24.07 7.66
C ALA A 441 -14.16 -25.08 7.54
N GLY A 442 -13.25 -25.08 8.52
CA GLY A 442 -12.11 -25.99 8.58
C GLY A 442 -11.14 -25.67 9.72
N PRO A 443 -10.29 -26.62 10.13
CA PRO A 443 -9.30 -26.38 11.19
C PRO A 443 -8.14 -25.50 10.68
N THR A 444 -7.37 -24.92 11.60
CA THR A 444 -6.16 -24.17 11.25
C THR A 444 -5.22 -25.00 10.37
N GLY A 445 -4.66 -24.39 9.32
CA GLY A 445 -3.83 -25.07 8.33
C GLY A 445 -4.58 -25.70 7.16
N SER A 446 -5.92 -25.76 7.17
CA SER A 446 -6.69 -26.19 5.98
C SER A 446 -6.57 -25.18 4.85
N THR A 447 -6.59 -25.66 3.60
CA THR A 447 -6.63 -24.80 2.40
C THR A 447 -8.05 -24.32 2.12
N VAL A 448 -8.18 -23.06 1.73
CA VAL A 448 -9.42 -22.46 1.22
C VAL A 448 -9.20 -21.83 -0.14
N THR A 449 -10.27 -21.78 -0.94
CA THR A 449 -10.35 -21.00 -2.16
C THR A 449 -11.36 -19.86 -1.95
N ILE A 450 -10.90 -18.65 -2.19
CA ILE A 450 -11.67 -17.41 -2.14
C ILE A 450 -11.97 -17.01 -3.59
N SER A 451 -13.25 -16.90 -3.93
CA SER A 451 -13.70 -16.43 -5.24
C SER A 451 -14.07 -14.96 -5.19
N GLY A 452 -13.85 -14.22 -6.28
CA GLY A 452 -14.18 -12.81 -6.35
C GLY A 452 -13.81 -12.14 -7.66
N SER A 453 -13.64 -10.82 -7.62
CA SER A 453 -13.14 -10.01 -8.72
C SER A 453 -12.32 -8.83 -8.20
N GLY A 454 -11.45 -8.26 -9.04
CA GLY A 454 -10.62 -7.11 -8.68
C GLY A 454 -9.38 -7.49 -7.87
N PHE A 455 -9.02 -8.78 -7.80
CA PHE A 455 -7.82 -9.23 -7.09
C PHE A 455 -6.52 -8.93 -7.84
N GLY A 456 -6.59 -8.67 -9.15
CA GLY A 456 -5.42 -8.51 -10.01
C GLY A 456 -4.77 -9.84 -10.42
N ALA A 457 -3.96 -9.82 -11.48
CA ALA A 457 -3.37 -11.04 -12.05
C ALA A 457 -2.30 -11.70 -11.16
N THR A 458 -1.70 -10.95 -10.24
CA THR A 458 -0.65 -11.42 -9.31
C THR A 458 -0.89 -10.83 -7.93
N GLN A 459 -0.41 -11.52 -6.88
CA GLN A 459 -0.61 -11.10 -5.49
C GLN A 459 0.09 -9.76 -5.17
N GLY A 460 1.37 -9.60 -5.54
CA GLY A 460 2.15 -8.43 -5.16
C GLY A 460 2.19 -8.20 -3.65
N THR A 461 1.86 -6.98 -3.22
CA THR A 461 1.77 -6.59 -1.79
C THR A 461 0.39 -6.89 -1.17
N SER A 462 -0.50 -7.56 -1.90
CA SER A 462 -1.86 -7.85 -1.45
C SER A 462 -1.89 -8.95 -0.39
N THR A 463 -2.89 -8.90 0.49
CA THR A 463 -2.99 -9.81 1.64
C THR A 463 -4.40 -10.39 1.80
N VAL A 464 -4.50 -11.52 2.48
CA VAL A 464 -5.76 -12.11 2.96
C VAL A 464 -5.66 -12.26 4.47
N LYS A 465 -6.71 -11.88 5.21
CA LYS A 465 -6.77 -12.02 6.67
C LYS A 465 -8.04 -12.73 7.11
N PHE A 466 -7.92 -13.56 8.14
CA PHE A 466 -9.04 -14.15 8.89
C PHE A 466 -9.11 -13.43 10.24
N GLY A 467 -10.04 -12.51 10.39
CA GLY A 467 -10.04 -11.52 11.47
C GLY A 467 -8.79 -10.66 11.38
N THR A 468 -7.94 -10.70 12.42
CA THR A 468 -6.66 -9.98 12.46
C THR A 468 -5.48 -10.82 11.97
N ALA A 469 -5.64 -12.14 11.82
CA ALA A 469 -4.55 -13.05 11.46
C ALA A 469 -4.35 -13.12 9.95
N ALA A 470 -3.10 -12.94 9.49
CA ALA A 470 -2.75 -13.04 8.07
C ALA A 470 -2.68 -14.50 7.62
N ALA A 471 -3.29 -14.80 6.47
CA ALA A 471 -3.25 -16.11 5.82
C ALA A 471 -2.02 -16.24 4.92
N SER A 472 -1.52 -17.48 4.77
CA SER A 472 -0.50 -17.78 3.76
C SER A 472 -1.18 -18.05 2.43
N VAL A 473 -0.87 -17.24 1.42
CA VAL A 473 -1.43 -17.35 0.07
C VAL A 473 -0.58 -18.33 -0.74
N THR A 474 -1.22 -19.30 -1.37
CA THR A 474 -0.59 -20.35 -2.19
C THR A 474 -0.97 -20.28 -3.67
N GLY A 475 -1.98 -19.49 -4.03
CA GLY A 475 -2.39 -19.25 -5.41
C GLY A 475 -3.14 -17.93 -5.55
N TRP A 476 -2.96 -17.24 -6.67
CA TRP A 476 -3.59 -15.93 -6.92
C TRP A 476 -3.94 -15.75 -8.39
N SER A 477 -5.11 -15.21 -8.65
CA SER A 477 -5.55 -14.70 -9.94
C SER A 477 -6.55 -13.57 -9.71
N ASN A 478 -6.98 -12.90 -10.79
CA ASN A 478 -7.93 -11.80 -10.70
C ASN A 478 -9.29 -12.19 -10.09
N THR A 479 -9.62 -13.49 -10.12
CA THR A 479 -10.94 -14.00 -9.68
C THR A 479 -10.87 -15.08 -8.61
N SER A 480 -9.66 -15.52 -8.22
CA SER A 480 -9.48 -16.61 -7.27
C SER A 480 -8.21 -16.43 -6.44
N ILE A 481 -8.32 -16.64 -5.13
CA ILE A 481 -7.18 -16.70 -4.21
C ILE A 481 -7.23 -18.04 -3.47
N THR A 482 -6.14 -18.80 -3.51
CA THR A 482 -5.97 -19.99 -2.66
C THR A 482 -5.09 -19.62 -1.48
N ALA A 483 -5.55 -19.88 -0.25
CA ALA A 483 -4.83 -19.54 0.97
C ALA A 483 -5.01 -20.61 2.05
N THR A 484 -4.13 -20.65 3.05
CA THR A 484 -4.27 -21.54 4.21
C THR A 484 -4.80 -20.78 5.43
N VAL A 485 -5.70 -21.43 6.19
CA VAL A 485 -6.25 -20.88 7.43
C VAL A 485 -5.11 -20.64 8.42
N PRO A 486 -4.94 -19.42 8.96
CA PRO A 486 -3.81 -19.08 9.83
C PRO A 486 -3.71 -19.98 11.07
N THR A 487 -2.47 -20.30 11.48
CA THR A 487 -2.20 -20.98 12.76
C THR A 487 -2.42 -20.04 13.93
N GLY A 488 -2.94 -20.55 15.06
CA GLY A 488 -3.15 -19.76 16.28
C GLY A 488 -4.56 -19.17 16.43
N LEU A 489 -5.44 -19.38 15.44
CA LEU A 489 -6.87 -19.09 15.59
C LEU A 489 -7.53 -20.15 16.49
N THR A 490 -8.36 -19.71 17.43
CA THR A 490 -9.22 -20.60 18.23
C THR A 490 -10.48 -20.95 17.44
N ALA A 491 -11.17 -22.04 17.81
CA ALA A 491 -12.44 -22.40 17.18
C ALA A 491 -13.46 -21.26 17.29
N GLY A 492 -14.13 -20.93 16.18
CA GLY A 492 -15.06 -19.79 16.09
C GLY A 492 -15.20 -19.24 14.67
N ALA A 493 -16.15 -18.33 14.47
CA ALA A 493 -16.37 -17.65 13.19
C ALA A 493 -15.47 -16.40 13.05
N TYR A 494 -14.86 -16.24 11.87
CA TYR A 494 -13.97 -15.13 11.54
C TYR A 494 -14.39 -14.48 10.22
N ASN A 495 -14.28 -13.15 10.17
CA ASN A 495 -14.45 -12.39 8.94
C ASN A 495 -13.17 -12.47 8.11
N VAL A 496 -13.27 -12.95 6.88
CA VAL A 496 -12.19 -13.05 5.91
C VAL A 496 -12.24 -11.87 4.96
N VAL A 497 -11.12 -11.17 4.80
CA VAL A 497 -11.00 -9.98 3.94
C VAL A 497 -9.74 -10.11 3.09
N ALA A 498 -9.87 -9.80 1.80
CA ALA A 498 -8.74 -9.58 0.90
C ALA A 498 -8.44 -8.09 0.81
N THR A 499 -7.17 -7.71 0.84
CA THR A 499 -6.73 -6.31 0.65
C THR A 499 -5.79 -6.23 -0.54
N VAL A 500 -6.17 -5.46 -1.55
CA VAL A 500 -5.45 -5.33 -2.83
C VAL A 500 -5.20 -3.86 -3.09
N GLY A 501 -3.93 -3.47 -3.29
CA GLY A 501 -3.56 -2.08 -3.52
C GLY A 501 -3.93 -1.12 -2.38
N GLY A 502 -4.06 -1.61 -1.15
CA GLY A 502 -4.49 -0.82 0.02
C GLY A 502 -6.02 -0.74 0.21
N THR A 503 -6.80 -1.25 -0.73
CA THR A 503 -8.27 -1.31 -0.64
C THR A 503 -8.70 -2.66 -0.08
N ALA A 504 -9.59 -2.68 0.90
CA ALA A 504 -10.18 -3.91 1.43
C ALA A 504 -11.43 -4.32 0.63
N SER A 505 -11.60 -5.62 0.42
CA SER A 505 -12.85 -6.20 -0.11
C SER A 505 -13.98 -6.15 0.95
N ASN A 506 -15.19 -6.52 0.54
CA ASN A 506 -16.19 -7.02 1.49
C ASN A 506 -15.68 -8.25 2.25
N SER A 507 -16.30 -8.54 3.40
CA SER A 507 -15.95 -9.71 4.21
C SER A 507 -16.76 -10.95 3.84
N GLN A 508 -16.13 -12.12 3.90
CA GLN A 508 -16.80 -13.43 3.89
C GLN A 508 -16.61 -14.13 5.23
N SER A 509 -17.61 -14.88 5.72
CA SER A 509 -17.48 -15.60 7.00
C SER A 509 -16.81 -16.96 6.81
N PHE A 510 -15.88 -17.31 7.69
CA PHE A 510 -15.28 -18.64 7.78
C PHE A 510 -15.26 -19.15 9.23
N THR A 511 -15.70 -20.38 9.45
CA THR A 511 -15.70 -20.99 10.78
C THR A 511 -14.47 -21.87 10.98
N VAL A 512 -13.55 -21.44 11.85
CA VAL A 512 -12.44 -22.27 12.30
C VAL A 512 -13.00 -23.36 13.22
N THR A 513 -12.75 -24.62 12.88
CA THR A 513 -13.19 -25.78 13.68
C THR A 513 -12.05 -26.36 14.50
N SER A 514 -12.36 -26.96 15.65
CA SER A 514 -11.40 -27.80 16.36
C SER A 514 -11.09 -29.03 15.50
N PRO A 515 -9.83 -29.49 15.40
CA PRO A 515 -9.54 -30.76 14.75
C PRO A 515 -10.34 -31.88 15.47
N THR A 516 -11.11 -32.65 14.70
CA THR A 516 -12.15 -33.57 15.24
C THR A 516 -11.63 -34.98 15.50
N THR A 517 -10.37 -35.28 15.19
CA THR A 517 -9.80 -36.62 15.33
C THR A 517 -8.65 -36.63 16.34
N ILE A 518 -8.81 -37.44 17.39
CA ILE A 518 -7.75 -37.74 18.37
C ILE A 518 -6.72 -38.67 17.67
N PRO A 519 -5.41 -38.49 17.92
CA PRO A 519 -4.38 -39.36 17.36
C PRO A 519 -4.56 -40.80 17.83
N SER A 520 -4.21 -41.79 17.01
CA SER A 520 -4.22 -43.21 17.40
C SER A 520 -2.91 -43.87 17.00
N ILE A 521 -2.23 -44.51 17.95
CA ILE A 521 -0.98 -45.26 17.71
C ILE A 521 -1.36 -46.72 17.43
N SER A 522 -0.96 -47.22 16.25
CA SER A 522 -1.15 -48.62 15.85
C SER A 522 0.06 -49.50 16.16
N GLY A 523 1.26 -48.93 16.32
CA GLY A 523 2.44 -49.71 16.70
C GLY A 523 3.73 -48.90 16.87
N LEU A 524 4.73 -49.54 17.49
CA LEU A 524 6.09 -49.03 17.66
C LEU A 524 7.07 -49.99 16.98
N SER A 525 8.08 -49.47 16.28
CA SER A 525 9.13 -50.28 15.67
C SER A 525 10.50 -49.58 15.79
N PRO A 526 11.45 -50.15 16.55
CA PRO A 526 11.32 -51.32 17.41
C PRO A 526 10.42 -51.05 18.65
N THR A 527 9.97 -52.11 19.34
CA THR A 527 9.20 -52.02 20.60
C THR A 527 10.07 -51.92 21.85
N SER A 528 11.40 -51.97 21.69
CA SER A 528 12.38 -51.79 22.77
C SER A 528 13.68 -51.17 22.22
N GLY A 529 14.44 -50.49 23.08
CA GLY A 529 15.68 -49.84 22.69
C GLY A 529 16.30 -49.02 23.81
N ALA A 530 17.60 -48.75 23.69
CA ALA A 530 18.32 -47.92 24.64
C ALA A 530 18.01 -46.43 24.45
N VAL A 531 18.30 -45.62 25.47
CA VAL A 531 18.30 -44.15 25.34
C VAL A 531 19.13 -43.75 24.11
N GLY A 532 18.56 -42.89 23.26
CA GLY A 532 19.15 -42.47 21.98
C GLY A 532 18.85 -43.37 20.79
N ALA A 533 18.23 -44.54 20.97
CA ALA A 533 17.78 -45.37 19.84
C ALA A 533 16.68 -44.65 19.04
N SER A 534 16.72 -44.80 17.70
CA SER A 534 15.66 -44.32 16.82
C SER A 534 14.49 -45.30 16.82
N ILE A 535 13.27 -44.77 16.93
CA ILE A 535 12.04 -45.56 16.85
C ILE A 535 11.05 -44.92 15.88
N THR A 536 10.24 -45.75 15.23
CA THR A 536 9.10 -45.33 14.40
C THR A 536 7.80 -45.63 15.13
N ILE A 537 6.94 -44.63 15.23
CA ILE A 537 5.58 -44.69 15.77
C ILE A 537 4.62 -44.67 14.58
N ALA A 538 3.93 -45.79 14.34
CA ALA A 538 2.91 -45.89 13.31
C ALA A 538 1.53 -45.58 13.89
N GLY A 539 0.66 -44.96 13.09
CA GLY A 539 -0.70 -44.65 13.54
C GLY A 539 -1.54 -43.89 12.53
N THR A 540 -2.52 -43.15 13.03
CA THR A 540 -3.44 -42.32 12.24
C THR A 540 -3.75 -41.03 12.98
N ASN A 541 -4.19 -40.01 12.24
CA ASN A 541 -4.59 -38.70 12.76
C ASN A 541 -3.46 -37.94 13.48
N PHE A 542 -2.21 -38.20 13.12
CA PHE A 542 -1.07 -37.43 13.62
C PHE A 542 -1.00 -36.02 13.01
N GLY A 543 -1.63 -35.81 11.85
CA GLY A 543 -1.50 -34.58 11.07
C GLY A 543 -0.33 -34.64 10.08
N SER A 544 -0.42 -33.92 8.96
CA SER A 544 0.58 -33.93 7.89
C SER A 544 1.93 -33.32 8.29
N THR A 545 1.95 -32.50 9.35
CA THR A 545 3.15 -31.88 9.94
C THR A 545 3.02 -31.88 11.47
N GLN A 546 4.14 -31.79 12.19
CA GLN A 546 4.15 -31.82 13.66
C GLN A 546 3.37 -30.66 14.29
N GLY A 547 3.58 -29.43 13.83
CA GLY A 547 2.95 -28.23 14.41
C GLY A 547 3.20 -28.12 15.92
N THR A 548 2.12 -27.98 16.71
CA THR A 548 2.15 -27.95 18.18
C THR A 548 2.01 -29.34 18.83
N SER A 549 1.98 -30.40 18.03
CA SER A 549 1.81 -31.78 18.51
C SER A 549 3.08 -32.30 19.19
N THR A 550 2.91 -33.20 20.14
CA THR A 550 4.00 -33.73 20.97
C THR A 550 4.00 -35.25 21.04
N VAL A 551 5.18 -35.85 21.21
CA VAL A 551 5.37 -37.26 21.54
C VAL A 551 6.00 -37.36 22.92
N LYS A 552 5.47 -38.23 23.79
CA LYS A 552 6.01 -38.46 25.13
C LYS A 552 6.24 -39.93 25.41
N PHE A 553 7.30 -40.22 26.17
CA PHE A 553 7.56 -41.48 26.85
C PHE A 553 7.28 -41.24 28.34
N GLY A 554 6.11 -41.66 28.80
CA GLY A 554 5.58 -41.33 30.12
C GLY A 554 5.35 -39.82 30.22
N THR A 555 6.11 -39.16 31.08
CA THR A 555 6.09 -37.69 31.24
C THR A 555 7.15 -36.97 30.41
N THR A 556 8.10 -37.69 29.83
CA THR A 556 9.28 -37.12 29.15
C THR A 556 9.02 -36.91 27.66
N ALA A 557 9.25 -35.70 27.16
CA ALA A 557 9.10 -35.39 25.73
C ALA A 557 10.22 -36.02 24.89
N ALA A 558 9.87 -36.56 23.72
CA ALA A 558 10.84 -37.13 22.77
C ALA A 558 11.26 -36.13 21.69
N VAL A 559 12.48 -36.29 21.19
CA VAL A 559 12.96 -35.53 20.02
C VAL A 559 12.44 -36.21 18.76
N VAL A 560 11.60 -35.49 18.01
CA VAL A 560 11.03 -35.91 16.73
C VAL A 560 12.05 -35.68 15.61
N THR A 561 12.32 -36.71 14.80
CA THR A 561 13.21 -36.66 13.63
C THR A 561 12.46 -36.62 12.30
N SER A 562 11.22 -37.13 12.24
CA SER A 562 10.31 -36.96 11.10
C SER A 562 8.84 -37.12 11.51
N TRP A 563 7.91 -36.54 10.75
CA TRP A 563 6.47 -36.56 11.03
C TRP A 563 5.65 -36.67 9.75
N SER A 564 4.60 -37.49 9.78
CA SER A 564 3.53 -37.54 8.79
C SER A 564 2.21 -37.90 9.46
N ASN A 565 1.12 -37.92 8.70
CA ASN A 565 -0.20 -38.25 9.25
C ASN A 565 -0.30 -39.68 9.81
N THR A 566 0.61 -40.58 9.42
CA THR A 566 0.58 -42.00 9.78
C THR A 566 1.88 -42.55 10.35
N SER A 567 2.96 -41.74 10.41
CA SER A 567 4.26 -42.19 10.89
C SER A 567 5.05 -41.04 11.53
N ILE A 568 5.60 -41.28 12.72
CA ILE A 568 6.48 -40.34 13.42
C ILE A 568 7.77 -41.08 13.77
N GLN A 569 8.94 -40.55 13.40
CA GLN A 569 10.21 -41.04 13.94
C GLN A 569 10.66 -40.15 15.10
N VAL A 570 11.11 -40.79 16.17
CA VAL A 570 11.63 -40.12 17.37
C VAL A 570 12.87 -40.84 17.89
N THR A 571 13.66 -40.16 18.72
CA THR A 571 14.71 -40.81 19.52
C THR A 571 14.23 -41.04 20.94
N VAL A 572 14.61 -42.19 21.54
CA VAL A 572 14.29 -42.51 22.94
C VAL A 572 14.94 -41.47 23.85
N PRO A 573 14.16 -40.69 24.63
CA PRO A 573 14.68 -39.56 25.41
C PRO A 573 15.66 -39.97 26.52
N THR A 574 16.59 -39.08 26.86
CA THR A 574 17.47 -39.22 28.02
C THR A 574 16.72 -39.08 29.35
N GLY A 575 17.20 -39.75 30.40
CA GLY A 575 16.60 -39.66 31.75
C GLY A 575 15.48 -40.66 32.02
N LEU A 576 15.18 -41.56 31.08
CA LEU A 576 14.29 -42.70 31.30
C LEU A 576 15.02 -43.82 32.06
N ALA A 577 14.36 -44.40 33.07
CA ALA A 577 14.83 -45.60 33.73
C ALA A 577 14.63 -46.84 32.83
N ASN A 578 15.44 -47.88 33.04
CA ASN A 578 15.23 -49.16 32.39
C ASN A 578 13.84 -49.73 32.73
N GLY A 579 13.18 -50.35 31.75
CA GLY A 579 11.86 -50.96 31.92
C GLY A 579 10.79 -50.38 31.00
N SER A 580 9.54 -50.77 31.23
CA SER A 580 8.40 -50.38 30.38
C SER A 580 7.98 -48.93 30.62
N VAL A 581 7.77 -48.17 29.54
CA VAL A 581 7.24 -46.80 29.54
C VAL A 581 6.18 -46.64 28.45
N ASN A 582 5.12 -45.90 28.75
CA ASN A 582 4.04 -45.64 27.80
C ASN A 582 4.42 -44.54 26.81
N VAL A 583 4.26 -44.80 25.52
CA VAL A 583 4.41 -43.82 24.45
C VAL A 583 3.03 -43.26 24.09
N THR A 584 2.92 -41.94 24.03
CA THR A 584 1.69 -41.22 23.61
C THR A 584 2.02 -40.11 22.61
N VAL A 585 1.06 -39.85 21.72
CA VAL A 585 1.07 -38.71 20.79
C VAL A 585 -0.10 -37.81 21.14
N ALA A 586 0.14 -36.51 21.29
CA ALA A 586 -0.89 -35.53 21.56
C ALA A 586 -0.92 -34.46 20.47
N ASN A 587 -2.12 -34.12 20.00
CA ASN A 587 -2.39 -33.00 19.10
C ASN A 587 -3.44 -32.06 19.73
N GLY A 588 -3.87 -31.03 18.99
CA GLY A 588 -4.90 -30.09 19.44
C GLY A 588 -6.27 -30.71 19.74
N SER A 589 -6.53 -31.95 19.33
CA SER A 589 -7.78 -32.70 19.56
C SER A 589 -7.74 -33.56 20.83
N GLY A 590 -6.55 -33.93 21.32
CA GLY A 590 -6.40 -34.82 22.47
C GLY A 590 -5.13 -35.68 22.44
N THR A 591 -5.03 -36.61 23.40
CA THR A 591 -3.92 -37.57 23.52
C THR A 591 -4.35 -38.95 23.01
N SER A 592 -3.47 -39.65 22.30
CA SER A 592 -3.70 -41.00 21.79
C SER A 592 -3.89 -42.05 22.87
N ASN A 593 -4.22 -43.28 22.46
CA ASN A 593 -3.96 -44.47 23.26
C ASN A 593 -2.47 -44.56 23.62
N ALA A 594 -2.18 -45.17 24.77
CA ALA A 594 -0.82 -45.46 25.22
C ALA A 594 -0.33 -46.80 24.66
N VAL A 595 0.90 -46.83 24.15
CA VAL A 595 1.56 -48.07 23.68
C VAL A 595 2.87 -48.25 24.44
N ALA A 596 3.08 -49.42 25.04
CA ALA A 596 4.25 -49.69 25.85
C ALA A 596 5.53 -49.84 25.00
N PHE A 597 6.61 -49.23 25.47
CA PHE A 597 7.97 -49.36 24.94
C PHE A 597 8.91 -49.79 26.06
N THR A 598 9.79 -50.76 25.81
CA THR A 598 10.77 -51.21 26.81
C THR A 598 12.09 -50.48 26.64
N VAL A 599 12.43 -49.59 27.57
CA VAL A 599 13.74 -48.96 27.64
C VAL A 599 14.76 -49.99 28.10
N THR A 600 15.73 -50.30 27.24
CA THR A 600 16.82 -51.24 27.55
C THR A 600 18.08 -50.49 27.93
N SER A 601 18.96 -51.13 28.69
CA SER A 601 20.32 -50.61 28.80
C SER A 601 20.99 -50.74 27.44
N ALA A 602 21.66 -49.67 26.96
CA ALA A 602 22.71 -49.86 25.97
C ALA A 602 23.65 -50.92 26.56
N VAL A 603 23.99 -51.96 25.80
CA VAL A 603 24.91 -53.01 26.27
C VAL A 603 26.29 -52.35 26.41
N GLY A 604 26.51 -51.70 27.55
CA GLY A 604 27.65 -50.84 27.85
C GLY A 604 28.88 -51.66 28.20
N ASN A 605 29.40 -52.41 27.23
CA ASN A 605 30.66 -53.14 27.35
C ASN A 605 31.82 -52.44 26.63
N PHE A 606 31.57 -51.31 25.97
CA PHE A 606 32.57 -50.49 25.29
C PHE A 606 32.04 -49.07 25.03
N THR A 607 32.94 -48.13 24.73
CA THR A 607 32.63 -46.86 24.07
C THR A 607 33.31 -46.82 22.71
N GLN A 608 32.74 -46.10 21.75
CA GLN A 608 33.32 -45.97 20.43
C GLN A 608 33.10 -44.55 19.90
N SER A 609 34.05 -44.03 19.12
CA SER A 609 33.96 -42.71 18.49
C SER A 609 34.79 -42.64 17.22
N THR A 610 34.52 -41.64 16.38
CA THR A 610 35.30 -41.35 15.17
C THR A 610 35.75 -39.89 15.16
N THR A 611 36.87 -39.60 14.50
CA THR A 611 37.40 -38.24 14.37
C THR A 611 38.16 -38.11 13.05
N GLU A 612 37.79 -37.15 12.21
CA GLU A 612 38.62 -36.76 11.06
C GLU A 612 39.88 -36.07 11.58
N THR A 613 41.05 -36.67 11.38
CA THR A 613 42.32 -36.11 11.87
C THR A 613 42.91 -35.08 10.91
N ASN A 614 42.52 -35.14 9.64
CA ASN A 614 42.86 -34.18 8.59
C ASN A 614 41.89 -34.36 7.41
N SER A 615 42.13 -33.63 6.32
CA SER A 615 41.30 -33.62 5.11
C SER A 615 41.22 -34.94 4.34
N ASN A 616 41.97 -35.98 4.72
CA ASN A 616 41.96 -37.27 4.05
C ASN A 616 41.97 -38.51 4.98
N THR A 617 41.85 -38.34 6.29
CA THR A 617 42.05 -39.41 7.26
C THR A 617 40.96 -39.42 8.32
N LEU A 618 40.26 -40.55 8.46
CA LEU A 618 39.31 -40.82 9.54
C LEU A 618 39.94 -41.74 10.58
N LYS A 619 39.96 -41.34 11.84
CA LYS A 619 40.40 -42.16 12.97
C LYS A 619 39.19 -42.76 13.68
N ILE A 620 39.18 -44.08 13.84
CA ILE A 620 38.21 -44.82 14.66
C ILE A 620 38.85 -45.13 16.02
N ILE A 621 38.10 -44.92 17.10
CA ILE A 621 38.53 -45.15 18.48
C ILE A 621 37.53 -46.09 19.14
N PHE A 622 38.03 -47.18 19.72
CA PHE A 622 37.24 -48.18 20.43
C PHE A 622 37.81 -48.42 21.83
N THR A 623 37.00 -48.32 22.88
CA THR A 623 37.44 -48.48 24.27
C THR A 623 36.56 -49.51 24.98
N PRO A 624 37.02 -50.76 25.15
CA PRO A 624 36.28 -51.77 25.90
C PRO A 624 36.25 -51.43 27.40
N THR A 625 35.19 -51.81 28.12
CA THR A 625 35.06 -51.54 29.57
C THR A 625 35.86 -52.51 30.45
N THR A 626 36.50 -53.53 29.86
CA THR A 626 37.38 -54.50 30.50
C THR A 626 38.58 -54.81 29.60
N VAL A 627 39.65 -55.37 30.16
CA VAL A 627 40.82 -55.83 29.39
C VAL A 627 40.40 -56.75 28.23
N SER A 628 40.81 -56.37 27.02
CA SER A 628 40.53 -57.06 25.77
C SER A 628 41.85 -57.41 25.10
N ASN A 629 41.91 -58.56 24.41
CA ASN A 629 42.97 -58.77 23.43
C ASN A 629 42.73 -57.86 22.22
N GLN A 630 43.77 -57.64 21.42
CA GLN A 630 43.74 -56.74 20.26
C GLN A 630 42.44 -56.85 19.44
N PRO A 631 41.57 -55.81 19.44
CA PRO A 631 40.31 -55.81 18.70
C PRO A 631 40.54 -55.83 17.19
N ILE A 632 39.59 -56.44 16.48
CA ILE A 632 39.54 -56.46 15.02
C ILE A 632 38.44 -55.49 14.58
N LEU A 633 38.82 -54.49 13.80
CA LEU A 633 37.91 -53.59 13.11
C LEU A 633 37.55 -54.22 11.76
N HIS A 634 36.25 -54.35 11.51
CA HIS A 634 35.70 -54.71 10.21
C HIS A 634 35.13 -53.44 9.59
N PHE A 635 35.65 -52.98 8.46
CA PHE A 635 35.14 -51.75 7.82
C PHE A 635 34.98 -51.91 6.31
N GLN A 636 34.03 -51.16 5.75
CA GLN A 636 33.84 -50.98 4.32
C GLN A 636 33.89 -49.48 4.02
N SER A 637 34.41 -49.11 2.86
CA SER A 637 34.38 -47.72 2.38
C SER A 637 33.92 -47.69 0.94
N THR A 638 33.02 -46.77 0.60
CA THR A 638 32.53 -46.62 -0.78
C THR A 638 33.62 -46.16 -1.76
N ALA A 639 34.76 -45.67 -1.27
CA ALA A 639 35.82 -45.10 -2.10
C ALA A 639 37.15 -45.87 -2.04
N LEU A 640 37.30 -46.79 -1.08
CA LEU A 640 38.50 -47.59 -0.92
C LEU A 640 38.19 -49.06 -1.12
N PHE A 641 39.14 -49.82 -1.63
CA PHE A 641 39.05 -51.28 -1.80
C PHE A 641 37.82 -51.74 -2.63
N GLY A 642 37.29 -50.89 -3.51
CA GLY A 642 36.11 -51.19 -4.32
C GLY A 642 34.84 -51.50 -3.51
N GLY A 643 34.73 -51.01 -2.26
CA GLY A 643 33.62 -51.33 -1.37
C GLY A 643 33.77 -52.65 -0.60
N ALA A 644 34.85 -53.41 -0.83
CA ALA A 644 35.08 -54.68 -0.14
C ALA A 644 35.43 -54.49 1.34
N GLN A 645 34.90 -55.37 2.19
CA GLN A 645 35.20 -55.36 3.63
C GLN A 645 36.67 -55.64 3.91
N GLN A 646 37.24 -54.82 4.78
CA GLN A 646 38.57 -54.99 5.34
C GLN A 646 38.46 -55.40 6.80
N ASN A 647 39.30 -56.34 7.22
CA ASN A 647 39.40 -56.80 8.60
C ASN A 647 40.81 -56.48 9.10
N VAL A 648 40.93 -55.54 10.03
CA VAL A 648 42.23 -55.01 10.46
C VAL A 648 42.36 -55.04 11.97
N LEU A 649 43.56 -55.35 12.46
CA LEU A 649 43.87 -55.25 13.87
C LEU A 649 44.00 -53.78 14.27
N MET A 650 43.32 -53.38 15.34
CA MET A 650 43.46 -52.02 15.88
C MET A 650 44.78 -51.89 16.68
N THR A 651 45.31 -50.68 16.75
CA THR A 651 46.56 -50.38 17.49
C THR A 651 46.22 -49.89 18.90
N ASP A 652 46.93 -50.37 19.91
CA ASP A 652 46.78 -49.90 21.29
C ASP A 652 47.25 -48.43 21.40
N ALA A 653 46.41 -47.56 21.97
CA ALA A 653 46.74 -46.16 22.21
C ALA A 653 47.39 -45.90 23.58
N GLY A 654 47.58 -46.93 24.40
CA GLY A 654 48.27 -46.87 25.70
C GLY A 654 47.41 -46.33 26.85
N ASN A 655 46.12 -46.09 26.61
CA ASN A 655 45.17 -45.52 27.58
C ASN A 655 43.91 -46.39 27.76
N GLY A 656 43.94 -47.64 27.31
CA GLY A 656 42.79 -48.54 27.30
C GLY A 656 41.91 -48.41 26.05
N SER A 657 42.20 -47.48 25.14
CA SER A 657 41.55 -47.36 23.83
C SER A 657 42.40 -47.98 22.72
N TRP A 658 41.71 -48.46 21.68
CA TRP A 658 42.28 -49.02 20.47
C TRP A 658 41.90 -48.14 19.28
N ILE A 659 42.85 -47.90 18.38
CA ILE A 659 42.70 -46.95 17.28
C ILE A 659 43.05 -47.56 15.92
N TYR A 660 42.36 -47.09 14.87
CA TYR A 660 42.75 -47.35 13.49
C TYR A 660 42.44 -46.13 12.62
N SER A 661 43.30 -45.84 11.64
CA SER A 661 43.13 -44.70 10.73
C SER A 661 42.87 -45.18 9.31
N ILE A 662 41.82 -44.66 8.69
CA ILE A 662 41.39 -44.98 7.33
C ILE A 662 41.73 -43.79 6.44
N SER A 663 42.59 -44.01 5.45
CA SER A 663 43.05 -43.01 4.49
C SER A 663 43.52 -43.69 3.19
N PRO A 664 43.54 -42.98 2.05
CA PRO A 664 43.02 -41.61 1.85
C PRO A 664 41.50 -41.60 1.63
N LEU A 665 40.80 -40.63 2.20
CA LEU A 665 39.37 -40.39 2.01
C LEU A 665 39.11 -39.00 1.41
N SER A 666 37.95 -38.82 0.80
CA SER A 666 37.45 -37.58 0.17
C SER A 666 36.02 -37.31 0.62
N GLY A 667 35.61 -36.03 0.62
CA GLY A 667 34.28 -35.63 1.07
C GLY A 667 33.16 -36.38 0.35
N GLY A 668 32.19 -36.87 1.13
CA GLY A 668 31.09 -37.74 0.69
C GLY A 668 31.36 -39.24 0.81
N ASN A 669 32.59 -39.70 1.07
CA ASN A 669 32.89 -41.12 1.19
C ASN A 669 32.22 -41.72 2.43
N GLN A 670 31.41 -42.76 2.27
CA GLN A 670 30.80 -43.45 3.39
C GLN A 670 31.74 -44.55 3.90
N VAL A 671 31.94 -44.61 5.21
CA VAL A 671 32.64 -45.67 5.93
C VAL A 671 31.65 -46.35 6.87
N THR A 672 31.43 -47.65 6.70
CA THR A 672 30.67 -48.46 7.65
C THR A 672 31.60 -49.39 8.40
N TYR A 673 31.36 -49.64 9.68
CA TYR A 673 32.22 -50.51 10.47
C TYR A 673 31.54 -51.18 11.66
N THR A 674 32.16 -52.28 12.09
CA THR A 674 31.86 -53.08 13.27
C THR A 674 33.17 -53.50 13.93
N VAL A 675 33.14 -53.90 15.20
CA VAL A 675 34.32 -54.35 15.94
C VAL A 675 34.07 -55.71 16.56
N THR A 676 35.02 -56.63 16.40
CA THR A 676 35.07 -57.88 17.17
C THR A 676 36.16 -57.77 18.21
N TYR A 677 35.84 -58.14 19.45
CA TYR A 677 36.77 -58.07 20.58
C TYR A 677 36.54 -59.23 21.55
N THR A 678 37.54 -59.55 22.37
CA THR A 678 37.40 -60.54 23.44
C THR A 678 37.21 -59.87 24.79
N LYS A 679 36.43 -60.50 25.67
CA LYS A 679 36.29 -60.11 27.07
C LYS A 679 36.66 -61.31 27.92
N ASN A 680 37.64 -61.13 28.81
CA ASN A 680 38.13 -62.22 29.68
C ASN A 680 38.47 -63.50 28.90
N GLY A 681 39.04 -63.37 27.69
CA GLY A 681 39.38 -64.50 26.82
C GLY A 681 38.24 -65.06 25.96
N ILE A 682 37.01 -64.53 26.06
CA ILE A 682 35.84 -65.00 25.29
C ILE A 682 35.48 -64.00 24.19
N GLN A 683 35.34 -64.46 22.95
CA GLN A 683 34.88 -63.65 21.81
C GLN A 683 33.48 -63.10 22.06
N GLN A 684 33.32 -61.78 21.95
CA GLN A 684 32.01 -61.13 22.06
C GLN A 684 31.30 -61.14 20.69
N PRO A 685 29.96 -61.07 20.67
CA PRO A 685 29.23 -60.77 19.45
C PRO A 685 29.77 -59.48 18.81
N GLU A 686 29.79 -59.45 17.49
CA GLU A 686 30.14 -58.27 16.72
C GLU A 686 29.27 -57.07 17.14
N THR A 687 29.86 -55.87 17.23
CA THR A 687 29.11 -54.67 17.62
C THR A 687 28.00 -54.34 16.62
N GLY A 688 27.07 -53.46 17.01
CA GLY A 688 26.17 -52.84 16.04
C GLY A 688 26.95 -52.17 14.90
N GLN A 689 26.35 -52.13 13.70
CA GLN A 689 26.96 -51.49 12.53
C GLN A 689 26.90 -49.97 12.68
N TYR A 690 28.05 -49.31 12.57
CA TYR A 690 28.18 -47.86 12.59
C TYR A 690 28.47 -47.34 11.19
N ALA A 691 28.02 -46.12 10.90
CA ALA A 691 28.27 -45.46 9.63
C ALA A 691 28.77 -44.04 9.86
N TYR A 692 29.76 -43.63 9.07
CA TYR A 692 30.34 -42.30 9.07
C TYR A 692 30.49 -41.81 7.63
N THR A 693 29.94 -40.64 7.31
CA THR A 693 30.18 -39.98 6.03
C THR A 693 31.35 -39.04 6.20
N PHE A 694 32.48 -39.37 5.57
CA PHE A 694 33.68 -38.54 5.57
C PHE A 694 33.38 -37.24 4.83
N VAL A 695 33.55 -36.11 5.50
CA VAL A 695 33.21 -34.78 4.99
C VAL A 695 34.39 -34.17 4.23
N GLY A 696 35.63 -34.62 4.52
CA GLY A 696 36.83 -34.15 3.82
C GLY A 696 37.13 -32.67 4.08
N SER A 697 36.57 -32.12 5.16
CA SER A 697 36.87 -30.76 5.57
C SER A 697 38.23 -30.72 6.25
N SER A 698 39.16 -29.94 5.71
CA SER A 698 40.19 -29.31 6.54
C SER A 698 39.49 -28.73 7.77
N GLY A 699 39.67 -29.37 8.93
CA GLY A 699 39.00 -29.08 10.20
C GLY A 699 37.77 -28.19 10.07
N SER A 700 36.57 -28.79 9.95
CA SER A 700 35.32 -28.07 10.19
C SER A 700 35.34 -27.59 11.65
N THR A 701 35.96 -26.43 11.83
CA THR A 701 35.85 -25.62 13.02
C THR A 701 34.38 -25.25 13.08
N ALA A 702 33.74 -25.49 14.23
CA ALA A 702 32.36 -25.07 14.45
C ALA A 702 32.16 -23.63 13.92
N PRO A 703 30.98 -23.28 13.37
CA PRO A 703 30.70 -21.90 13.01
C PRO A 703 31.13 -21.02 14.18
N SER A 704 31.96 -20.02 13.93
CA SER A 704 32.46 -19.18 15.02
C SER A 704 32.11 -17.76 14.72
N ILE A 705 31.48 -17.10 15.68
CA ILE A 705 31.28 -15.66 15.70
C ILE A 705 32.54 -15.06 16.33
N SER A 706 33.30 -14.32 15.52
CA SER A 706 34.48 -13.60 15.96
C SER A 706 34.14 -12.23 16.55
N SER A 707 33.06 -11.59 16.09
CA SER A 707 32.62 -10.29 16.63
C SER A 707 31.15 -9.98 16.37
N LEU A 708 30.60 -9.12 17.23
CA LEU A 708 29.30 -8.46 17.06
C LEU A 708 29.54 -6.96 16.92
N SER A 709 28.98 -6.32 15.89
CA SER A 709 29.07 -4.87 15.70
C SER A 709 27.71 -4.28 15.34
N PRO A 710 27.11 -3.45 16.21
CA PRO A 710 27.58 -3.11 17.56
C PRO A 710 27.47 -4.32 18.54
N THR A 711 28.10 -4.22 19.72
CA THR A 711 27.99 -5.24 20.79
C THR A 711 26.79 -5.02 21.73
N SER A 712 26.08 -3.92 21.57
CA SER A 712 24.92 -3.55 22.37
C SER A 712 23.99 -2.62 21.59
N GLY A 713 22.70 -2.64 21.91
CA GLY A 713 21.71 -1.71 21.33
C GLY A 713 20.28 -2.08 21.69
N PRO A 714 19.32 -1.16 21.50
CA PRO A 714 17.91 -1.45 21.75
C PRO A 714 17.34 -2.44 20.73
N ILE A 715 16.12 -2.94 21.00
CA ILE A 715 15.32 -3.70 20.03
C ILE A 715 15.26 -2.94 18.69
N GLY A 716 15.44 -3.66 17.58
CA GLY A 716 15.45 -3.07 16.23
C GLY A 716 16.81 -2.56 15.76
N THR A 717 17.85 -2.58 16.60
CA THR A 717 19.22 -2.25 16.18
C THR A 717 19.69 -3.18 15.06
N SER A 718 20.25 -2.62 13.98
CA SER A 718 20.94 -3.39 12.96
C SER A 718 22.29 -3.86 13.50
N ILE A 719 22.60 -5.13 13.33
CA ILE A 719 23.82 -5.76 13.86
C ILE A 719 24.48 -6.60 12.77
N THR A 720 25.80 -6.42 12.63
CA THR A 720 26.68 -7.26 11.83
C THR A 720 27.40 -8.25 12.73
N ILE A 721 27.24 -9.53 12.42
CA ILE A 721 27.88 -10.67 13.07
C ILE A 721 28.97 -11.15 12.14
N SER A 722 30.24 -10.94 12.50
CA SER A 722 31.38 -11.45 11.74
C SER A 722 31.84 -12.77 12.33
N GLY A 723 32.29 -13.67 11.47
CA GLY A 723 32.66 -15.01 11.87
C GLY A 723 33.36 -15.81 10.79
N SER A 724 33.49 -17.10 11.04
CA SER A 724 33.99 -18.09 10.08
C SER A 724 33.07 -19.30 10.09
N ASN A 725 33.02 -20.00 8.95
CA ASN A 725 32.18 -21.18 8.72
C ASN A 725 30.68 -20.92 8.93
N LEU A 726 30.20 -19.69 8.70
CA LEU A 726 28.79 -19.32 8.83
C LEU A 726 27.91 -19.85 7.68
N GLY A 727 28.52 -20.41 6.62
CA GLY A 727 27.83 -20.90 5.42
C GLY A 727 27.58 -19.80 4.39
N ALA A 728 27.70 -20.12 3.10
CA ALA A 728 27.67 -19.11 2.02
C ALA A 728 26.32 -18.38 1.85
N ALA A 729 25.23 -18.94 2.39
CA ALA A 729 23.89 -18.37 2.40
C ALA A 729 23.11 -18.94 3.60
N GLN A 730 22.02 -18.27 4.01
CA GLN A 730 21.26 -18.67 5.20
C GLN A 730 20.67 -20.09 5.10
N GLY A 731 19.93 -20.40 4.03
CA GLY A 731 19.29 -21.71 3.88
C GLY A 731 18.42 -22.08 5.09
N SER A 732 18.65 -23.27 5.67
CA SER A 732 18.00 -23.73 6.91
C SER A 732 18.69 -23.24 8.20
N SER A 733 19.75 -22.45 8.08
CA SER A 733 20.51 -21.92 9.22
C SER A 733 19.69 -20.85 9.96
N THR A 734 19.92 -20.73 11.27
CA THR A 734 19.19 -19.78 12.13
C THR A 734 20.15 -18.86 12.86
N LEU A 735 19.69 -17.65 13.19
CA LEU A 735 20.37 -16.70 14.06
C LEU A 735 19.42 -16.32 15.20
N LYS A 736 19.88 -16.45 16.45
CA LYS A 736 19.07 -16.16 17.64
C LYS A 736 19.77 -15.28 18.66
N PHE A 737 18.99 -14.49 19.38
CA PHE A 737 19.37 -13.75 20.59
C PHE A 737 18.66 -14.41 21.77
N GLY A 738 19.39 -15.21 22.54
CA GLY A 738 18.80 -16.13 23.53
C GLY A 738 17.88 -17.13 22.82
N THR A 739 16.58 -17.07 23.14
CA THR A 739 15.56 -17.93 22.51
C THR A 739 14.86 -17.26 21.32
N ALA A 740 15.01 -15.95 21.13
CA ALA A 740 14.32 -15.17 20.11
C ALA A 740 15.05 -15.22 18.76
N SER A 741 14.32 -15.47 17.67
CA SER A 741 14.87 -15.49 16.30
C SER A 741 15.02 -14.08 15.75
N ALA A 742 16.17 -13.79 15.12
CA ALA A 742 16.44 -12.51 14.47
C ALA A 742 16.00 -12.50 13.01
N SER A 743 15.55 -11.33 12.53
CA SER A 743 15.30 -11.13 11.10
C SER A 743 16.63 -10.80 10.42
N VAL A 744 17.06 -11.68 9.51
CA VAL A 744 18.32 -11.57 8.77
C VAL A 744 18.08 -10.78 7.47
N THR A 745 18.96 -9.82 7.19
CA THR A 745 18.96 -9.03 5.95
C THR A 745 20.04 -9.46 4.97
N ASN A 746 21.16 -10.03 5.45
CA ASN A 746 22.22 -10.58 4.59
C ASN A 746 22.97 -11.73 5.28
N TRP A 747 23.44 -12.73 4.52
CA TRP A 747 24.16 -13.90 5.05
C TRP A 747 25.27 -14.35 4.08
N SER A 748 26.46 -14.58 4.61
CA SER A 748 27.63 -15.10 3.88
C SER A 748 28.48 -16.00 4.78
N SER A 749 29.51 -16.64 4.23
CA SER A 749 30.36 -17.58 4.98
C SER A 749 31.15 -16.95 6.13
N SER A 750 31.24 -15.62 6.17
CA SER A 750 31.99 -14.86 7.18
C SER A 750 31.24 -13.69 7.82
N SER A 751 30.01 -13.39 7.38
CA SER A 751 29.24 -12.26 7.89
C SER A 751 27.73 -12.48 7.78
N ILE A 752 26.99 -12.13 8.83
CA ILE A 752 25.53 -12.07 8.87
C ILE A 752 25.11 -10.66 9.28
N THR A 753 24.16 -10.05 8.58
CA THR A 753 23.52 -8.79 9.01
C THR A 753 22.08 -9.09 9.40
N ALA A 754 21.66 -8.63 10.57
CA ALA A 754 20.33 -8.88 11.13
C ALA A 754 19.83 -7.71 11.97
N VAL A 755 18.60 -7.78 12.46
CA VAL A 755 18.05 -6.82 13.44
C VAL A 755 17.78 -7.50 14.80
N VAL A 756 18.03 -6.77 15.89
CA VAL A 756 17.75 -7.24 17.26
C VAL A 756 16.25 -7.54 17.42
N PRO A 757 15.85 -8.77 17.80
CA PRO A 757 14.44 -9.21 17.81
C PRO A 757 13.52 -8.40 18.73
N THR A 758 12.26 -8.25 18.32
CA THR A 758 11.19 -7.72 19.17
C THR A 758 10.80 -8.73 20.27
N GLY A 759 10.35 -8.25 21.44
CA GLY A 759 9.95 -9.09 22.57
C GLY A 759 11.08 -9.46 23.55
N LEU A 760 12.32 -9.05 23.29
CA LEU A 760 13.40 -9.09 24.26
C LEU A 760 13.24 -7.93 25.27
N THR A 761 13.61 -8.15 26.53
CA THR A 761 13.68 -7.09 27.55
C THR A 761 15.11 -6.54 27.63
N ALA A 762 15.36 -5.46 28.36
CA ALA A 762 16.73 -5.03 28.65
C ALA A 762 17.50 -6.15 29.36
N GLY A 763 18.65 -6.54 28.82
CA GLY A 763 19.42 -7.68 29.32
C GLY A 763 20.47 -8.17 28.34
N SER A 764 21.38 -8.99 28.85
CA SER A 764 22.42 -9.65 28.05
C SER A 764 21.90 -10.94 27.42
N TYR A 765 21.99 -11.06 26.11
CA TYR A 765 21.52 -12.23 25.35
C TYR A 765 22.66 -12.87 24.56
N ASN A 766 22.73 -14.19 24.61
CA ASN A 766 23.67 -14.97 23.81
C ASN A 766 23.25 -14.96 22.33
N VAL A 767 24.15 -14.54 21.44
CA VAL A 767 23.92 -14.58 20.00
C VAL A 767 24.47 -15.89 19.46
N VAL A 768 23.63 -16.69 18.82
CA VAL A 768 24.02 -18.01 18.29
C VAL A 768 23.57 -18.14 16.84
N ALA A 769 24.52 -18.41 15.95
CA ALA A 769 24.25 -18.84 14.59
C ALA A 769 24.33 -20.38 14.54
N THR A 770 23.26 -21.04 14.11
CA THR A 770 23.23 -22.49 13.92
C THR A 770 23.27 -22.81 12.45
N VAL A 771 24.38 -23.39 11.98
CA VAL A 771 24.65 -23.70 10.58
C VAL A 771 24.72 -25.21 10.43
N ASN A 772 23.89 -25.78 9.54
CA ASN A 772 23.80 -27.22 9.34
C ASN A 772 23.63 -28.02 10.64
N GLY A 773 22.86 -27.49 11.59
CA GLY A 773 22.60 -28.11 12.90
C GLY A 773 23.71 -27.93 13.95
N THR A 774 24.85 -27.31 13.61
CA THR A 774 25.93 -27.01 14.55
C THR A 774 25.84 -25.57 15.02
N ALA A 775 25.72 -25.34 16.32
CA ALA A 775 25.67 -24.02 16.92
C ALA A 775 27.06 -23.38 16.97
N SER A 776 27.11 -22.06 16.81
CA SER A 776 28.34 -21.30 17.02
C SER A 776 28.69 -21.14 18.49
N ASN A 777 29.88 -20.59 18.78
CA ASN A 777 30.09 -19.93 20.07
C ASN A 777 29.04 -18.82 20.28
N SER A 778 28.82 -18.44 21.54
CA SER A 778 27.69 -17.62 21.94
C SER A 778 28.14 -16.27 22.54
N PRO A 779 28.74 -15.35 21.75
CA PRO A 779 29.06 -14.03 22.25
C PRO A 779 27.78 -13.31 22.70
N THR A 780 27.91 -12.51 23.73
CA THR A 780 26.78 -11.84 24.35
C THR A 780 26.55 -10.48 23.68
N PHE A 781 25.33 -10.21 23.29
CA PHE A 781 24.85 -8.88 22.91
C PHE A 781 24.05 -8.29 24.06
N LEU A 782 24.38 -7.07 24.47
CA LEU A 782 23.60 -6.37 25.48
C LEU A 782 22.42 -5.67 24.81
N VAL A 783 21.22 -6.24 24.95
CA VAL A 783 19.99 -5.53 24.63
C VAL A 783 19.81 -4.46 25.68
N THR A 784 20.05 -3.21 25.29
CA THR A 784 19.75 -2.09 26.17
C THR A 784 18.23 -1.92 26.19
N SER A 785 17.67 -1.35 27.26
CA SER A 785 16.32 -0.82 27.19
C SER A 785 16.20 0.00 25.90
N SER A 786 15.07 -0.17 25.16
CA SER A 786 14.69 0.73 24.06
C SER A 786 15.09 2.12 24.51
N GLY A 787 16.10 2.72 23.86
CA GLY A 787 16.90 3.81 24.42
C GLY A 787 15.97 4.68 25.24
N GLY A 788 16.06 4.52 26.57
CA GLY A 788 15.16 5.22 27.47
C GLY A 788 15.28 6.66 27.06
N GLY A 789 14.13 7.29 26.76
CA GLY A 789 14.08 8.66 26.26
C GLY A 789 15.09 9.48 27.05
N GLY A 790 16.20 9.82 26.38
CA GLY A 790 17.02 10.90 26.87
C GLY A 790 16.07 12.09 26.94
N THR A 791 15.91 12.69 28.12
CA THR A 791 15.20 13.96 28.23
C THR A 791 16.07 14.99 27.52
N GLY A 792 15.90 15.16 26.21
CA GLY A 792 16.76 16.01 25.42
C GLY A 792 16.54 15.91 23.92
N SER A 793 16.69 17.05 23.26
CA SER A 793 16.57 17.19 21.81
C SER A 793 17.80 16.72 21.03
N THR A 794 18.86 16.24 21.69
CA THR A 794 20.14 15.90 21.03
C THR A 794 20.31 14.39 20.91
N LEU A 795 20.49 13.94 19.67
CA LEU A 795 20.75 12.56 19.28
C LEU A 795 22.23 12.42 18.89
N TYR A 796 22.86 11.33 19.30
CA TYR A 796 24.26 11.01 19.01
C TYR A 796 24.33 9.99 17.89
N VAL A 797 25.28 10.19 16.96
CA VAL A 797 25.54 9.30 15.83
C VAL A 797 26.47 8.17 16.30
N ASN A 798 25.91 6.98 16.43
CA ASN A 798 26.61 5.78 16.89
C ASN A 798 26.84 4.81 15.71
N THR A 799 27.88 3.97 15.85
CA THR A 799 28.23 3.00 14.81
C THR A 799 27.11 1.98 14.56
N GLY A 800 27.10 1.37 13.37
CA GLY A 800 26.07 0.42 12.97
C GLY A 800 24.76 1.07 12.51
N GLY A 801 24.78 2.35 12.16
CA GLY A 801 23.61 3.06 11.64
C GLY A 801 22.58 3.41 12.71
N VAL A 802 23.03 3.78 13.92
CA VAL A 802 22.16 4.06 15.06
C VAL A 802 22.22 5.54 15.43
N LEU A 803 21.05 6.17 15.61
CA LEU A 803 20.91 7.40 16.39
C LEU A 803 20.51 7.04 17.83
N SER A 804 21.05 7.74 18.82
CA SER A 804 20.86 7.44 20.24
C SER A 804 20.64 8.69 21.08
N GLY A 805 19.81 8.64 22.12
CA GLY A 805 19.71 9.73 23.12
C GLY A 805 20.94 9.85 24.03
N SER A 806 21.83 8.86 24.00
CA SER A 806 23.06 8.80 24.79
C SER A 806 24.30 8.76 23.89
N ALA A 807 25.35 9.46 24.32
CA ALA A 807 26.67 9.42 23.70
C ALA A 807 27.21 7.99 23.64
N GLY A 808 28.02 7.71 22.61
CA GLY A 808 28.73 6.45 22.49
C GLY A 808 29.84 6.29 23.53
N THR A 809 30.42 5.09 23.57
CA THR A 809 31.40 4.68 24.60
C THR A 809 32.85 4.77 24.14
N GLY A 810 33.10 5.02 22.85
CA GLY A 810 34.44 5.12 22.29
C GLY A 810 34.40 5.45 20.79
N ALA A 811 35.13 6.49 20.40
CA ALA A 811 35.12 6.98 19.02
C ALA A 811 35.53 5.90 18.01
N THR A 812 34.68 5.73 17.01
CA THR A 812 34.85 4.88 15.82
C THR A 812 34.62 5.73 14.57
N THR A 813 34.74 5.10 13.40
CA THR A 813 34.48 5.76 12.11
C THR A 813 33.62 4.87 11.25
N ASP A 814 32.63 5.47 10.59
CA ASP A 814 31.89 4.83 9.51
C ASP A 814 32.36 5.41 8.18
N THR A 815 32.50 4.57 7.16
CA THR A 815 32.86 5.02 5.80
C THR A 815 31.65 5.60 5.09
N ILE A 816 31.82 6.75 4.47
CA ILE A 816 30.87 7.34 3.52
C ILE A 816 31.39 7.07 2.12
N ALA A 817 30.58 6.37 1.31
CA ALA A 817 30.99 5.92 -0.01
C ALA A 817 31.26 7.09 -0.97
N SER A 818 32.17 6.85 -1.92
CA SER A 818 32.50 7.80 -2.99
C SER A 818 31.29 8.12 -3.88
N ALA A 819 31.25 9.36 -4.37
CA ALA A 819 30.29 9.79 -5.40
C ALA A 819 30.69 9.30 -6.81
N GLY A 820 31.81 8.58 -6.94
CA GLY A 820 32.28 8.01 -8.21
C GLY A 820 32.70 9.05 -9.24
N GLY A 821 33.01 10.29 -8.83
CA GLY A 821 33.29 11.41 -9.73
C GLY A 821 32.04 12.02 -10.38
N VAL A 822 30.84 11.62 -9.93
CA VAL A 822 29.55 12.14 -10.42
C VAL A 822 28.96 13.10 -9.39
N ASN A 823 28.12 14.05 -9.84
CA ASN A 823 27.40 14.96 -8.97
C ASN A 823 26.04 14.37 -8.54
N HIS A 824 25.88 14.18 -7.24
CA HIS A 824 24.70 13.69 -6.53
C HIS A 824 24.14 14.73 -5.54
N ASP A 825 24.41 16.01 -5.75
CA ASP A 825 23.92 17.10 -4.90
C ASP A 825 22.37 17.11 -4.82
N GLY A 826 21.87 16.98 -3.59
CA GLY A 826 20.45 16.91 -3.26
C GLY A 826 19.83 15.52 -3.37
N THR A 827 20.56 14.52 -3.88
CA THR A 827 20.03 13.16 -4.08
C THR A 827 20.90 12.12 -3.36
N PRO A 828 20.44 11.56 -2.23
CA PRO A 828 21.19 10.55 -1.49
C PRO A 828 21.56 9.35 -2.37
N THR A 829 22.86 9.08 -2.50
CA THR A 829 23.40 7.96 -3.30
C THR A 829 24.42 7.21 -2.44
N ASN A 830 24.27 5.88 -2.31
CA ASN A 830 25.10 5.04 -1.42
C ASN A 830 25.21 5.59 0.02
N ALA A 831 24.13 6.19 0.52
CA ALA A 831 24.16 6.93 1.77
C ALA A 831 24.26 6.01 2.99
N THR A 832 25.15 6.37 3.91
CA THR A 832 25.21 5.76 5.25
C THR A 832 24.05 6.32 6.08
N THR A 833 23.30 5.42 6.70
CA THR A 833 22.00 5.73 7.28
C THR A 833 21.99 5.48 8.78
N TYR A 834 21.49 6.43 9.57
CA TYR A 834 21.36 6.31 11.02
C TYR A 834 19.90 6.52 11.45
N LEU A 835 19.38 5.63 12.31
CA LEU A 835 17.95 5.60 12.67
C LEU A 835 17.76 5.55 14.19
N ILE A 836 16.73 6.26 14.67
CA ILE A 836 16.12 6.06 16.00
C ILE A 836 14.59 5.97 15.85
N THR A 837 13.95 5.15 16.69
CA THR A 837 12.49 4.91 16.69
C THR A 837 11.92 5.04 18.09
N GLY A 838 10.59 5.13 18.19
CA GLY A 838 9.90 5.22 19.48
C GLY A 838 9.99 6.59 20.15
N LEU A 839 10.26 7.64 19.39
CA LEU A 839 10.39 9.00 19.90
C LEU A 839 9.02 9.60 20.24
N ASN A 840 8.95 10.31 21.36
CA ASN A 840 7.80 11.14 21.73
C ASN A 840 8.33 12.54 22.07
N GLY A 841 7.63 13.57 21.63
CA GLY A 841 8.07 14.94 21.87
C GLY A 841 7.14 15.96 21.24
N THR A 842 7.00 17.12 21.90
CA THR A 842 6.19 18.22 21.38
C THR A 842 7.06 19.10 20.50
N TYR A 843 6.59 19.43 19.29
CA TYR A 843 7.31 20.31 18.38
C TYR A 843 7.50 21.70 19.01
N ASP A 844 8.75 22.17 19.06
CA ASP A 844 9.11 23.48 19.55
C ASP A 844 9.39 24.41 18.37
N THR A 845 8.42 25.26 18.04
CA THR A 845 8.51 26.23 16.92
C THR A 845 9.68 27.22 17.04
N SER A 846 10.30 27.36 18.21
CA SER A 846 11.48 28.22 18.41
C SER A 846 12.80 27.53 18.02
N LYS A 847 12.78 26.22 17.78
CA LYS A 847 13.93 25.40 17.44
C LYS A 847 13.86 24.96 15.98
N ALA A 848 15.02 24.65 15.40
CA ALA A 848 15.14 24.07 14.08
C ALA A 848 16.06 22.84 14.15
N THR A 849 16.01 22.00 13.12
CA THR A 849 16.98 20.91 12.94
C THR A 849 18.38 21.49 12.87
N ALA A 850 19.24 21.02 13.77
CA ALA A 850 20.65 21.34 13.79
C ALA A 850 21.47 20.05 13.86
N PHE A 851 22.72 20.11 13.42
CA PHE A 851 23.61 18.97 13.51
C PHE A 851 25.06 19.43 13.56
N ASN A 852 25.91 18.55 14.06
CA ASN A 852 27.34 18.72 14.11
C ASN A 852 27.92 17.35 13.75
N LEU A 853 28.41 17.18 12.53
CA LEU A 853 28.95 15.93 12.02
C LEU A 853 30.44 16.10 11.77
N PHE A 854 31.26 15.27 12.42
CA PHE A 854 32.70 15.30 12.25
C PHE A 854 33.09 14.38 11.10
N VAL A 855 33.56 14.97 10.00
CA VAL A 855 33.90 14.27 8.76
C VAL A 855 35.37 14.49 8.41
N ASP A 856 35.99 13.52 7.75
CA ASP A 856 37.40 13.59 7.33
C ASP A 856 37.58 12.84 6.00
N ALA A 857 38.13 13.52 4.98
CA ALA A 857 38.46 12.94 3.68
C ALA A 857 39.88 12.39 3.58
N GLY A 858 40.67 12.51 4.66
CA GLY A 858 42.07 12.17 4.71
C GLY A 858 42.88 13.07 3.77
N ALA A 859 43.85 12.49 3.06
CA ALA A 859 44.68 13.23 2.10
C ALA A 859 43.98 13.50 0.74
N ASN A 860 42.67 13.22 0.62
CA ASN A 860 41.95 13.31 -0.65
C ASN A 860 41.31 14.69 -0.84
N ALA A 861 41.50 15.28 -2.03
CA ALA A 861 40.93 16.57 -2.36
C ALA A 861 39.63 16.43 -3.18
N GLY A 862 38.63 17.26 -2.85
CA GLY A 862 37.45 17.45 -3.71
C GLY A 862 36.22 16.60 -3.37
N ASP A 863 36.14 16.03 -2.17
CA ASP A 863 34.92 15.37 -1.68
C ASP A 863 33.98 16.41 -1.01
N GLY A 864 32.66 16.20 -1.19
CA GLY A 864 31.64 17.06 -0.59
C GLY A 864 30.58 16.23 0.13
N VAL A 865 30.57 16.26 1.47
CA VAL A 865 29.65 15.46 2.29
C VAL A 865 28.31 16.19 2.44
N GLN A 866 27.20 15.49 2.21
CA GLN A 866 25.84 16.03 2.34
C GLN A 866 25.01 15.20 3.31
N VAL A 867 24.04 15.84 3.97
CA VAL A 867 23.15 15.20 4.94
C VAL A 867 21.69 15.51 4.62
N GLN A 868 20.85 14.51 4.83
CA GLN A 868 19.41 14.60 4.80
C GLN A 868 18.84 14.07 6.12
N VAL A 869 17.92 14.80 6.73
CA VAL A 869 17.22 14.44 7.98
C VAL A 869 15.75 14.16 7.65
N GLN A 870 15.24 13.02 8.10
CA GLN A 870 13.87 12.56 7.82
C GLN A 870 13.11 12.28 9.11
N TYR A 871 11.83 12.64 9.13
CA TYR A 871 10.93 12.49 10.27
C TYR A 871 9.69 11.68 9.88
N ASP A 872 9.38 10.65 10.66
CA ASP A 872 8.09 9.96 10.71
C ASP A 872 7.49 10.31 12.08
N PHE A 873 6.51 11.21 12.12
CA PHE A 873 6.02 11.77 13.37
C PHE A 873 5.19 10.76 14.17
N THR A 874 4.57 9.79 13.52
CA THR A 874 3.60 8.87 14.16
C THR A 874 4.03 7.40 14.18
N GLY A 875 5.21 7.09 13.64
CA GLY A 875 5.75 5.73 13.57
C GLY A 875 5.12 4.85 12.48
N HIS A 876 4.28 5.45 11.62
CA HIS A 876 3.47 4.80 10.59
C HIS A 876 4.24 4.28 9.37
N GLY A 877 5.55 4.55 9.27
CA GLY A 877 6.42 3.98 8.25
C GLY A 877 6.57 4.80 6.96
N VAL A 878 6.04 6.03 6.93
CA VAL A 878 6.26 7.00 5.85
C VAL A 878 6.98 8.23 6.43
N TRP A 879 7.87 8.85 5.64
CA TRP A 879 8.57 10.07 6.05
C TRP A 879 7.69 11.30 5.79
N ASP A 880 7.11 11.86 6.85
CA ASP A 880 6.26 13.04 6.84
C ASP A 880 7.01 14.33 6.48
N ARG A 881 8.27 14.43 6.91
CA ARG A 881 9.15 15.57 6.63
C ARG A 881 10.54 15.10 6.25
N THR A 882 11.10 15.74 5.22
CA THR A 882 12.49 15.50 4.78
C THR A 882 13.18 16.85 4.57
N GLU A 883 14.35 17.03 5.18
CA GLU A 883 15.19 18.22 5.08
C GLU A 883 16.56 17.83 4.51
N THR A 884 17.00 18.49 3.44
CA THR A 884 18.32 18.28 2.83
C THR A 884 19.15 19.54 2.97
N PHE A 885 20.37 19.43 3.47
CA PHE A 885 21.29 20.56 3.67
C PHE A 885 22.32 20.65 2.54
N ASN A 886 22.88 21.83 2.28
CA ASN A 886 23.94 21.99 1.27
C ASN A 886 25.18 21.20 1.67
N TYR A 887 25.86 20.59 0.70
CA TYR A 887 27.05 19.79 0.98
C TYR A 887 28.18 20.65 1.59
N PHE A 888 29.02 20.00 2.40
CA PHE A 888 30.22 20.55 2.99
C PHE A 888 31.44 20.00 2.25
N ALA A 889 32.20 20.89 1.61
CA ALA A 889 33.45 20.53 0.94
C ALA A 889 34.54 20.31 1.99
N THR A 890 35.09 19.09 2.04
CA THR A 890 36.18 18.73 2.94
C THR A 890 37.53 19.16 2.38
N ASN A 891 38.49 19.38 3.26
CA ASN A 891 39.87 19.67 2.90
C ASN A 891 40.72 18.36 2.84
N PRO A 892 41.87 18.35 2.14
CA PRO A 892 42.72 17.16 1.99
C PRO A 892 43.75 17.02 3.14
N VAL A 893 43.34 17.26 4.39
CA VAL A 893 44.15 17.07 5.59
C VAL A 893 43.49 16.00 6.44
N ALA A 894 44.32 15.10 7.00
CA ALA A 894 43.84 14.03 7.88
C ALA A 894 43.51 14.58 9.27
N ASP A 895 42.39 15.30 9.36
CA ASP A 895 41.84 15.83 10.59
C ASP A 895 40.31 15.93 10.53
N TRP A 896 39.67 15.96 11.71
CA TRP A 896 38.20 16.03 11.79
C TRP A 896 37.70 17.43 11.49
N GLU A 897 36.93 17.56 10.40
CA GLU A 897 36.24 18.77 10.02
C GLU A 897 34.79 18.78 10.50
N ASN A 898 34.27 19.96 10.78
CA ASN A 898 32.95 20.11 11.38
C ASN A 898 31.90 20.55 10.34
N TYR A 899 31.10 19.58 9.89
CA TYR A 899 29.93 19.84 9.06
C TYR A 899 28.70 20.14 9.92
N THR A 900 28.17 21.36 9.80
CA THR A 900 26.99 21.82 10.55
C THR A 900 25.88 22.32 9.62
N GLN A 901 24.69 22.53 10.19
CA GLN A 901 23.53 23.12 9.49
C GLN A 901 23.81 24.52 8.90
N ASN A 902 24.89 25.19 9.32
CA ASN A 902 25.26 26.51 8.81
C ASN A 902 25.65 26.52 7.32
N GLN A 903 25.86 25.35 6.70
CA GLN A 903 25.95 25.25 5.24
C GLN A 903 24.64 25.66 4.53
N GLY A 904 23.54 25.71 5.28
CA GLY A 904 22.23 26.15 4.80
C GLY A 904 21.35 24.99 4.35
N LEU A 905 20.04 25.21 4.49
CA LEU A 905 19.02 24.27 4.03
C LEU A 905 18.89 24.37 2.51
N LYS A 906 19.09 23.24 1.80
CA LYS A 906 18.94 23.14 0.35
C LYS A 906 17.47 22.95 -0.04
N SER A 907 16.77 22.05 0.65
CA SER A 907 15.35 21.79 0.44
C SER A 907 14.69 21.24 1.69
N ALA A 908 13.39 21.50 1.85
CA ALA A 908 12.56 20.85 2.85
C ALA A 908 11.17 20.57 2.26
N VAL A 909 10.67 19.37 2.49
CA VAL A 909 9.33 18.92 2.11
C VAL A 909 8.61 18.43 3.35
N GLY A 910 7.31 18.73 3.47
CA GLY A 910 6.51 18.43 4.66
C GLY A 910 6.56 19.54 5.72
N SER A 911 5.77 19.41 6.78
CA SER A 911 5.71 20.35 7.91
C SER A 911 6.03 19.60 9.22
N PHE A 912 6.59 20.28 10.22
CA PHE A 912 6.81 19.66 11.53
C PHE A 912 5.48 19.38 12.24
N ALA A 913 5.40 18.24 12.93
CA ALA A 913 4.30 17.84 13.81
C ALA A 913 4.86 17.14 15.05
N ASN A 914 4.05 16.94 16.10
CA ASN A 914 4.48 16.27 17.33
C ASN A 914 4.90 14.82 17.07
N LEU A 915 5.96 14.37 17.75
CA LEU A 915 6.39 12.98 17.75
C LEU A 915 5.50 12.17 18.70
N VAL A 916 4.87 11.12 18.18
CA VAL A 916 4.10 10.10 18.92
C VAL A 916 4.52 8.73 18.43
N ASN A 917 5.36 8.03 19.21
CA ASN A 917 6.04 6.80 18.77
C ASN A 917 6.77 6.94 17.40
N GLY A 918 7.24 8.16 17.12
CA GLY A 918 7.84 8.55 15.85
C GLY A 918 9.26 8.02 15.64
N LYS A 919 9.82 8.28 14.46
CA LYS A 919 11.15 7.88 14.04
C LYS A 919 11.88 9.05 13.41
N VAL A 920 13.19 9.12 13.63
CA VAL A 920 14.08 10.10 12.99
C VAL A 920 15.23 9.35 12.33
N GLN A 921 15.53 9.71 11.09
CA GLN A 921 16.63 9.15 10.31
C GLN A 921 17.53 10.27 9.79
N ILE A 922 18.85 10.03 9.76
CA ILE A 922 19.76 10.80 8.92
C ILE A 922 20.40 9.93 7.85
N LYS A 923 20.62 10.51 6.67
CA LYS A 923 21.36 9.93 5.56
C LYS A 923 22.54 10.82 5.25
N VAL A 924 23.74 10.25 5.22
CA VAL A 924 24.99 10.97 4.93
C VAL A 924 25.66 10.35 3.71
N TRP A 925 26.01 11.16 2.72
CA TRP A 925 26.65 10.70 1.47
C TRP A 925 27.66 11.72 0.96
N ASN A 926 28.61 11.29 0.13
CA ASN A 926 29.39 12.22 -0.70
C ASN A 926 28.51 12.64 -1.88
N ALA A 927 28.14 13.92 -1.93
CA ALA A 927 27.40 14.53 -3.04
C ALA A 927 28.29 14.76 -4.26
N ILE A 928 29.58 15.00 -4.05
CA ILE A 928 30.58 15.15 -5.10
C ILE A 928 31.89 14.51 -4.64
N GLY A 929 32.80 14.27 -5.59
CA GLY A 929 34.12 13.71 -5.34
C GLY A 929 34.30 12.28 -5.84
N SER A 930 35.53 11.80 -5.85
CA SER A 930 35.87 10.46 -6.37
C SER A 930 36.35 9.50 -5.28
N THR A 931 36.47 9.96 -4.04
CA THR A 931 36.99 9.17 -2.91
C THR A 931 35.96 9.02 -1.79
N SER A 932 36.22 8.10 -0.87
CA SER A 932 35.40 7.91 0.32
C SER A 932 35.82 8.88 1.43
N THR A 933 34.85 9.38 2.18
CA THR A 933 35.10 10.14 3.41
C THR A 933 34.79 9.28 4.63
N THR A 934 35.22 9.71 5.81
CA THR A 934 34.88 9.06 7.08
C THR A 934 34.00 9.98 7.92
N LEU A 935 33.05 9.39 8.64
CA LEU A 935 32.22 10.07 9.63
C LEU A 935 32.56 9.52 11.01
N ARG A 936 32.87 10.40 11.96
CA ARG A 936 33.16 10.00 13.34
C ARG A 936 31.88 9.57 14.03
N THR A 937 31.87 8.36 14.59
CA THR A 937 30.72 7.75 15.27
C THR A 937 31.09 7.27 16.67
N ASN A 938 30.09 7.01 17.52
CA ASN A 938 30.24 6.38 18.84
C ASN A 938 31.18 7.10 19.84
N ALA A 939 31.54 8.37 19.57
CA ALA A 939 32.43 9.15 20.42
C ALA A 939 31.79 9.46 21.78
N SER A 940 32.56 9.22 22.86
CA SER A 940 32.19 9.64 24.21
C SER A 940 32.50 11.13 24.44
N SER A 941 31.95 11.70 25.51
CA SER A 941 32.23 13.10 25.89
C SER A 941 33.72 13.32 26.16
N ALA A 942 34.43 12.31 26.69
CA ALA A 942 35.86 12.34 26.93
C ALA A 942 36.70 12.33 25.64
N ASN A 943 36.15 11.84 24.53
CA ASN A 943 36.85 11.86 23.24
C ASN A 943 36.78 13.22 22.55
N GLY A 944 35.84 14.09 22.95
CA GLY A 944 35.48 15.30 22.21
C GLY A 944 34.90 14.98 20.82
N GLN A 945 34.51 16.02 20.09
CA GLN A 945 34.10 15.94 18.68
C GLN A 945 33.03 14.86 18.42
N GLN A 946 31.93 14.95 19.16
CA GLN A 946 30.82 14.00 19.06
C GLN A 946 29.88 14.39 17.93
N SER A 947 29.68 13.48 16.97
CA SER A 947 28.70 13.70 15.91
C SER A 947 27.28 13.62 16.50
N THR A 948 26.50 14.68 16.31
CA THR A 948 25.16 14.85 16.90
C THR A 948 24.16 15.46 15.94
N VAL A 949 22.88 15.17 16.17
CA VAL A 949 21.72 15.78 15.52
C VAL A 949 20.79 16.31 16.60
N SER A 950 20.53 17.61 16.61
CA SER A 950 19.54 18.24 17.48
C SER A 950 18.21 18.40 16.74
N ILE A 951 17.17 17.75 17.25
CA ILE A 951 15.81 17.77 16.69
C ILE A 951 14.95 18.86 17.38
N PRO A 952 14.00 19.51 16.70
CA PRO A 952 13.24 20.63 17.26
C PRO A 952 12.06 20.20 18.16
N PHE A 953 12.34 19.36 19.16
CA PHE A 953 11.32 18.76 20.04
C PHE A 953 11.70 18.88 21.51
N ASN A 954 10.68 18.96 22.37
CA ASN A 954 10.79 18.95 23.83
C ASN A 954 10.36 17.62 24.43
#